data_AF-A0A7Y9RIZ2-F1
#
_entry.id   AF-A0A7Y9RIZ2-F1
#
_cell.length_a   1.000
_cell.length_b   1.000
_cell.length_c   1.000
_cell.angle_alpha   90.00
_cell.angle_beta   90.00
_cell.angle_gamma   90.00
#
_symmetry.space_group_name_H-M   'P 1'
#
loop_
_entity.id
_entity.type
_entity.pdbx_description
1 polymer ?
#
loop_
_entity_poly.entity_id
_entity_poly.type
_entity_poly.pdbx_seq_one_letter_code
_entity_poly.pdbx_strand_id
1 'polypeptide(L)'
;MSGPSDYQPSNPALQWIERRLPILGLMHSSFVAYPTPRNLNYWWTFGAILSFMLGMQILTGVILAMHYTPHADLAFKSVELIVRDVNYGWLLRNMHAVGASMFFVAVYVHMFRGLYYGSYKEPREVLWILGVIIYLLMMATGFMGYVLPWGQMSFWGATVITNLFSAIPYVGESIVTLLWGGYSVGNPTLNRFFSLHYLLPFLIAGVVVLHVWALHVAGQNNPDGVEPKTEKDTVPFTPHATIKDMFGVACFLLLYAWFIFYMPNYLGDADNYIPANPGVTPPHIVPEWYYLPFYAILRSIPNKLAGVIGMFGAIIILCFLPWLDAAKTRSSKYRPLAKQFFWIFVVVCILLGYLGAQPPEGIYVIAGRVLTVCYFAYFLIVLPLLSRIEKPRPVPNSISDAVLAKTGSRSTPMVSTAIMLALAGSLFAGSVDSAKASEGSDTPPGNKWSFSGPFGKFDRGALQRGLKVYKEVCASCHGLSYVAFRNLAEPGGPGYSVAQAAAFASDYKVKDGPNDAGDMFERAGRPADYFPSPFPNEQAARAANGGAAPPDLSLITKARSYKRGFPWFIFDFFTQFQEQGPDYVSALLQGFEDKVPEGVTIPEGSYYNKYFPGHAIKMPKPLSDGQVTYDDGSPTTVAQYSKDVTTFLMWTAEPHMEARKRLGFQVFVFLILFAGLMYFTKKKVWASSH
;
A
#
# COMPACT_ATOMS: atom_id res chain seq x y z
N MET A 1 21.14 -11.88 27.10
CA MET A 1 21.69 -10.97 28.13
C MET A 1 21.47 -11.54 29.54
N SER A 2 21.84 -12.79 29.78
CA SER A 2 21.96 -13.33 31.14
C SER A 2 23.07 -14.37 31.13
N GLY A 3 24.24 -13.95 31.62
CA GLY A 3 25.51 -14.67 31.55
C GLY A 3 26.64 -13.71 31.15
N PRO A 4 27.87 -13.85 31.69
CA PRO A 4 29.02 -13.11 31.21
C PRO A 4 29.23 -13.40 29.72
N SER A 5 29.56 -12.37 28.93
CA SER A 5 29.89 -12.54 27.53
C SER A 5 31.21 -13.32 27.42
N ASP A 6 31.21 -14.47 26.76
CA ASP A 6 32.43 -15.22 26.44
C ASP A 6 33.26 -14.55 25.32
N TYR A 7 32.81 -13.39 24.83
CA TYR A 7 33.53 -12.61 23.82
C TYR A 7 34.80 -12.00 24.40
N GLN A 8 35.94 -12.52 23.97
CA GLN A 8 37.28 -12.03 24.35
C GLN A 8 37.99 -11.50 23.09
N PRO A 9 37.90 -10.20 22.78
CA PRO A 9 38.57 -9.65 21.61
C PRO A 9 40.10 -9.73 21.78
N SER A 10 40.82 -10.08 20.71
CA SER A 10 42.29 -10.13 20.72
C SER A 10 42.94 -8.75 20.55
N ASN A 11 42.24 -7.80 19.93
CA ASN A 11 42.75 -6.46 19.68
C ASN A 11 42.70 -5.61 20.97
N PRO A 12 43.82 -4.98 21.41
CA PRO A 12 43.87 -4.19 22.64
C PRO A 12 42.87 -3.04 22.70
N ALA A 13 42.56 -2.37 21.58
CA ALA A 13 41.57 -1.31 21.54
C ALA A 13 40.15 -1.85 21.77
N LEU A 14 39.83 -3.01 21.19
CA LEU A 14 38.54 -3.68 21.42
C LEU A 14 38.42 -4.18 22.86
N GLN A 15 39.51 -4.68 23.47
CA GLN A 15 39.53 -5.01 24.89
C GLN A 15 39.29 -3.78 25.78
N TRP A 16 39.90 -2.65 25.44
CA TRP A 16 39.70 -1.39 26.17
C TRP A 16 38.23 -0.94 26.13
N ILE A 17 37.59 -1.06 24.97
CA ILE A 17 36.17 -0.75 24.77
C ILE A 17 35.31 -1.74 25.56
N GLU A 18 35.49 -3.04 25.37
CA GLU A 18 34.66 -4.09 25.98
C GLU A 18 34.67 -4.02 27.51
N ARG A 19 35.80 -3.66 28.13
CA ARG A 19 35.92 -3.48 29.59
C ARG A 19 35.12 -2.28 30.13
N ARG A 20 34.76 -1.31 29.29
CA ARG A 20 34.07 -0.06 29.70
C ARG A 20 32.63 0.00 29.20
N LEU A 21 32.41 -0.51 28.00
CA LEU A 21 31.16 -0.48 27.28
C LEU A 21 31.06 -1.77 26.45
N PRO A 22 30.52 -2.87 27.02
CA PRO A 22 30.53 -4.21 26.43
C PRO A 22 29.52 -4.39 25.28
N ILE A 23 29.50 -3.44 24.34
CA ILE A 23 28.61 -3.45 23.18
C ILE A 23 28.98 -4.58 22.23
N LEU A 24 30.27 -4.91 22.08
CA LEU A 24 30.70 -5.96 21.17
C LEU A 24 30.31 -7.33 21.71
N GLY A 25 30.50 -7.58 23.01
CA GLY A 25 29.99 -8.78 23.67
C GLY A 25 28.47 -8.89 23.61
N LEU A 26 27.76 -7.77 23.79
CA LEU A 26 26.31 -7.72 23.63
C LEU A 26 25.87 -8.11 22.20
N MET A 27 26.51 -7.54 21.18
CA MET A 27 26.22 -7.86 19.77
C MET A 27 26.57 -9.32 19.44
N HIS A 28 27.73 -9.81 19.90
CA HIS A 28 28.16 -11.18 19.67
C HIS A 28 27.21 -12.19 20.31
N SER A 29 26.85 -12.01 21.58
CA SER A 29 25.90 -12.89 22.28
C SER A 29 24.50 -12.85 21.67
N SER A 30 24.08 -11.72 21.12
CA SER A 30 22.73 -11.53 20.58
C SER A 30 22.57 -11.98 19.12
N PHE A 31 23.57 -11.77 18.27
CA PHE A 31 23.45 -11.97 16.82
C PHE A 31 24.47 -12.95 16.23
N VAL A 32 25.46 -13.38 17.01
CA VAL A 32 26.46 -14.36 16.53
C VAL A 32 26.26 -15.69 17.22
N ALA A 33 26.48 -15.72 18.54
CA ALA A 33 26.46 -16.93 19.34
C ALA A 33 25.06 -17.39 19.76
N TYR A 34 24.02 -16.57 19.53
CA TYR A 34 22.66 -16.87 20.00
C TYR A 34 22.17 -18.25 19.50
N PRO A 35 21.79 -19.18 20.40
CA PRO A 35 21.40 -20.53 20.04
C PRO A 35 20.01 -20.53 19.38
N THR A 36 19.97 -20.95 18.12
CA THR A 36 18.79 -20.94 17.28
C THR A 36 18.33 -22.38 16.99
N PRO A 37 17.04 -22.73 17.15
CA PRO A 37 16.53 -24.05 16.78
C PRO A 37 16.89 -24.44 15.33
N ARG A 38 17.41 -25.64 15.11
CA ARG A 38 17.86 -26.03 13.75
C ARG A 38 16.73 -26.30 12.76
N ASN A 39 15.53 -26.61 13.24
CA ASN A 39 14.36 -26.97 12.43
C ASN A 39 13.52 -25.76 11.98
N LEU A 40 13.98 -24.51 12.17
CA LEU A 40 13.23 -23.33 11.74
C LEU A 40 12.98 -23.37 10.23
N ASN A 41 11.71 -23.22 9.83
CA ASN A 41 11.32 -23.04 8.43
C ASN A 41 11.31 -21.56 8.01
N TYR A 42 10.96 -21.25 6.76
CA TYR A 42 11.00 -19.88 6.23
C TYR A 42 10.01 -18.92 6.89
N TRP A 43 8.98 -19.38 7.60
CA TRP A 43 8.07 -18.47 8.31
C TRP A 43 8.77 -17.66 9.42
N TRP A 44 9.95 -18.09 9.87
CA TRP A 44 10.76 -17.36 10.85
C TRP A 44 11.56 -16.19 10.24
N THR A 45 11.69 -16.08 8.92
CA THR A 45 12.43 -14.96 8.28
C THR A 45 11.64 -13.65 8.31
N PHE A 46 10.34 -13.70 8.59
CA PHE A 46 9.48 -12.51 8.62
C PHE A 46 9.83 -11.53 9.74
N GLY A 47 10.51 -11.97 10.81
CA GLY A 47 11.07 -11.03 11.79
C GLY A 47 12.12 -10.11 11.16
N ALA A 48 13.09 -10.68 10.42
CA ALA A 48 14.11 -9.92 9.72
C ALA A 48 13.53 -9.03 8.60
N ILE A 49 12.52 -9.52 7.87
CA ILE A 49 11.81 -8.72 6.87
C ILE A 49 11.14 -7.50 7.53
N LEU A 50 10.45 -7.67 8.66
CA LEU A 50 9.83 -6.56 9.39
C LEU A 50 10.86 -5.54 9.88
N SER A 51 12.01 -5.99 10.40
CA SER A 51 13.11 -5.09 10.79
C SER A 51 13.66 -4.30 9.59
N PHE A 52 13.83 -4.96 8.44
CA PHE A 52 14.23 -4.29 7.20
C PHE A 52 13.19 -3.24 6.78
N MET A 53 11.91 -3.61 6.77
CA MET A 53 10.83 -2.70 6.38
C MET A 53 10.74 -1.49 7.31
N LEU A 54 10.90 -1.66 8.62
CA LEU A 54 10.93 -0.56 9.58
C LEU A 54 12.08 0.42 9.28
N GLY A 55 13.30 -0.10 9.11
CA GLY A 55 14.46 0.73 8.78
C GLY A 55 14.28 1.47 7.45
N MET A 56 13.72 0.80 6.45
CA MET A 56 13.44 1.38 5.13
C MET A 56 12.35 2.47 5.22
N GLN A 57 11.26 2.25 5.97
CA GLN A 57 10.21 3.26 6.17
C GLN A 57 10.77 4.50 6.89
N ILE A 58 11.60 4.33 7.93
CA ILE A 58 12.22 5.46 8.63
C ILE A 58 13.14 6.23 7.69
N LEU A 59 14.02 5.54 6.96
CA LEU A 59 14.97 6.19 6.06
C LEU A 59 14.26 6.97 4.96
N THR A 60 13.33 6.34 4.25
CA THR A 60 12.56 7.01 3.19
C THR A 60 11.67 8.12 3.74
N GLY A 61 11.04 7.92 4.91
CA GLY A 61 10.18 8.91 5.55
C GLY A 61 10.95 10.17 5.96
N VAL A 62 12.15 10.03 6.54
CA VAL A 62 13.01 11.17 6.90
C VAL A 62 13.41 11.96 5.65
N ILE A 63 13.79 11.29 4.56
CA ILE A 63 14.15 11.98 3.30
C ILE A 63 12.93 12.68 2.70
N LEU A 64 11.77 12.03 2.66
CA LEU A 64 10.53 12.63 2.16
C LEU A 64 10.12 13.85 2.99
N ALA A 65 10.31 13.80 4.32
CA ALA A 65 10.01 14.91 5.22
C ALA A 65 10.88 16.16 4.95
N MET A 66 12.06 16.03 4.33
CA MET A 66 12.89 17.17 3.93
C MET A 66 12.29 17.98 2.78
N HIS A 67 11.30 17.42 2.07
CA HIS A 67 10.68 18.02 0.89
C HIS A 67 9.16 18.20 1.03
N TYR A 68 8.54 17.57 2.03
CA TYR A 68 7.11 17.64 2.29
C TYR A 68 6.74 18.88 3.10
N THR A 69 5.60 19.50 2.80
CA THR A 69 5.07 20.65 3.55
C THR A 69 3.76 20.27 4.26
N PRO A 70 3.73 20.19 5.61
CA PRO A 70 2.54 19.82 6.38
C PRO A 70 1.54 21.00 6.52
N HIS A 71 1.03 21.47 5.39
CA HIS A 71 0.04 22.54 5.30
C HIS A 71 -1.06 22.18 4.30
N ALA A 72 -2.34 22.36 4.64
CA ALA A 72 -3.47 21.90 3.82
C ALA A 72 -3.41 22.41 2.36
N ASP A 73 -2.99 23.67 2.16
CA ASP A 73 -2.87 24.27 0.83
C ASP A 73 -1.65 23.77 0.01
N LEU A 74 -0.65 23.19 0.67
CA LEU A 74 0.65 22.85 0.07
C LEU A 74 0.96 21.36 0.08
N ALA A 75 0.31 20.57 0.93
CA ALA A 75 0.66 19.17 1.18
C ALA A 75 0.58 18.33 -0.10
N PHE A 76 -0.58 18.35 -0.77
CA PHE A 76 -0.78 17.64 -2.04
C PHE A 76 0.24 18.08 -3.10
N LYS A 77 0.41 19.40 -3.28
CA LYS A 77 1.38 19.95 -4.24
C LYS A 77 2.80 19.48 -3.91
N SER A 78 3.23 19.56 -2.64
CA SER A 78 4.58 19.18 -2.23
C SER A 78 4.89 17.71 -2.51
N VAL A 79 3.90 16.81 -2.39
CA VAL A 79 4.03 15.39 -2.75
C VAL A 79 4.22 15.23 -4.26
N GLU A 80 3.46 15.96 -5.06
CA GLU A 80 3.60 15.92 -6.51
C GLU A 80 4.92 16.52 -7.01
N LEU A 81 5.45 17.53 -6.31
CA LEU A 81 6.78 18.07 -6.53
C LEU A 81 7.88 17.08 -6.14
N ILE A 82 7.72 16.35 -5.01
CA ILE A 82 8.65 15.27 -4.67
C ILE A 82 8.74 14.26 -5.82
N VAL A 83 7.61 13.84 -6.38
CA VAL A 83 7.59 12.82 -7.42
C VAL A 83 8.28 13.29 -8.71
N ARG A 84 8.25 14.59 -9.04
CA ARG A 84 8.71 15.13 -10.33
C ARG A 84 10.05 15.86 -10.28
N ASP A 85 10.30 16.58 -9.20
CA ASP A 85 11.43 17.53 -9.13
C ASP A 85 12.59 17.00 -8.30
N VAL A 86 12.30 16.20 -7.28
CA VAL A 86 13.34 15.67 -6.41
C VAL A 86 14.01 14.50 -7.13
N ASN A 87 15.34 14.50 -7.15
CA ASN A 87 16.13 13.42 -7.71
C ASN A 87 15.75 12.09 -7.04
N TYR A 88 15.26 11.13 -7.84
CA TYR A 88 14.70 9.85 -7.35
C TYR A 88 13.52 9.99 -6.36
N GLY A 89 12.86 11.15 -6.29
CA GLY A 89 11.72 11.34 -5.40
C GLY A 89 10.53 10.45 -5.75
N TRP A 90 10.31 10.15 -7.05
CA TRP A 90 9.35 9.12 -7.48
C TRP A 90 9.66 7.74 -6.89
N LEU A 91 10.95 7.39 -6.76
CA LEU A 91 11.38 6.11 -6.21
C LEU A 91 11.18 6.10 -4.69
N LEU A 92 11.61 7.15 -4.00
CA LEU A 92 11.45 7.30 -2.56
C LEU A 92 9.97 7.27 -2.14
N ARG A 93 9.11 8.00 -2.85
CA ARG A 93 7.66 7.99 -2.62
C ARG A 93 7.08 6.60 -2.81
N ASN A 94 7.42 5.92 -3.91
CA ASN A 94 6.91 4.58 -4.18
C ASN A 94 7.45 3.55 -3.18
N MET A 95 8.72 3.64 -2.78
CA MET A 95 9.29 2.82 -1.72
C MET A 95 8.53 3.02 -0.40
N HIS A 96 8.26 4.26 0.00
CA HIS A 96 7.55 4.53 1.25
C HIS A 96 6.09 4.05 1.23
N ALA A 97 5.37 4.28 0.12
CA ALA A 97 3.96 3.92 -0.03
C ALA A 97 3.74 2.40 -0.19
N VAL A 98 4.45 1.77 -1.13
CA VAL A 98 4.40 0.31 -1.32
C VAL A 98 5.00 -0.39 -0.09
N GLY A 99 6.01 0.22 0.52
CA GLY A 99 6.66 -0.27 1.72
C GLY A 99 5.71 -0.41 2.89
N ALA A 100 4.79 0.54 3.10
CA ALA A 100 3.72 0.39 4.09
C ALA A 100 2.89 -0.88 3.85
N SER A 101 2.46 -1.12 2.60
CA SER A 101 1.73 -2.35 2.25
C SER A 101 2.57 -3.61 2.51
N MET A 102 3.84 -3.63 2.10
CA MET A 102 4.73 -4.76 2.35
C MET A 102 4.98 -4.99 3.84
N PHE A 103 4.98 -3.92 4.64
CA PHE A 103 5.10 -4.00 6.09
C PHE A 103 3.87 -4.71 6.69
N PHE A 104 2.66 -4.39 6.23
CA PHE A 104 1.43 -5.07 6.66
C PHE A 104 1.33 -6.52 6.14
N VAL A 105 1.74 -6.80 4.89
CA VAL A 105 1.84 -8.18 4.40
C VAL A 105 2.74 -9.00 5.33
N ALA A 106 3.92 -8.46 5.64
CA ALA A 106 4.89 -9.14 6.48
C ALA A 106 4.37 -9.35 7.92
N VAL A 107 3.67 -8.37 8.49
CA VAL A 107 3.17 -8.48 9.88
C VAL A 107 2.02 -9.47 9.97
N TYR A 108 1.13 -9.51 8.99
CA TYR A 108 0.06 -10.51 8.94
C TYR A 108 0.62 -11.92 8.87
N VAL A 109 1.61 -12.17 7.99
CA VAL A 109 2.28 -13.48 7.93
C VAL A 109 2.98 -13.80 9.26
N HIS A 110 3.66 -12.82 9.87
CA HIS A 110 4.34 -12.99 11.15
C HIS A 110 3.38 -13.35 12.29
N MET A 111 2.22 -12.68 12.35
CA MET A 111 1.16 -12.92 13.33
C MET A 111 0.50 -14.28 13.09
N PHE A 112 0.08 -14.60 11.87
CA PHE A 112 -0.52 -15.91 11.56
C PHE A 112 0.45 -17.07 11.82
N ARG A 113 1.76 -16.89 11.57
CA ARG A 113 2.78 -17.83 12.02
C ARG A 113 2.73 -18.00 13.53
N GLY A 114 2.66 -16.91 14.29
CA GLY A 114 2.54 -16.93 15.75
C GLY A 114 1.29 -17.70 16.22
N LEU A 115 0.14 -17.45 15.59
CA LEU A 115 -1.11 -18.17 15.85
C LEU A 115 -0.96 -19.68 15.57
N TYR A 116 -0.40 -20.05 14.42
CA TYR A 116 -0.28 -21.44 13.99
C TYR A 116 0.64 -22.26 14.88
N TYR A 117 1.82 -21.73 15.22
CA TYR A 117 2.83 -22.46 15.99
C TYR A 117 2.72 -22.26 17.51
N GLY A 118 1.71 -21.51 17.98
CA GLY A 118 1.52 -21.25 19.40
C GLY A 118 2.65 -20.43 20.02
N SER A 119 3.27 -19.53 19.25
CA SER A 119 4.41 -18.72 19.71
C SER A 119 4.04 -17.65 20.75
N TYR A 120 2.74 -17.52 21.04
CA TYR A 120 2.19 -16.63 22.06
C TYR A 120 2.01 -17.33 23.42
N LYS A 121 2.12 -18.66 23.47
CA LYS A 121 1.96 -19.46 24.70
C LYS A 121 3.18 -19.34 25.60
N GLU A 122 3.02 -19.72 26.86
CA GLU A 122 4.07 -19.75 27.88
C GLU A 122 5.40 -20.33 27.35
N PRO A 123 6.55 -19.66 27.59
CA PRO A 123 6.75 -18.43 28.39
C PRO A 123 6.83 -17.13 27.53
N ARG A 124 6.07 -17.04 26.43
CA ARG A 124 6.21 -15.99 25.39
C ARG A 124 5.07 -14.97 25.36
N GLU A 125 4.33 -14.83 26.46
CA GLU A 125 3.18 -13.93 26.58
C GLU A 125 3.61 -12.47 26.42
N VAL A 126 4.68 -12.05 27.11
CA VAL A 126 5.23 -10.69 27.02
C VAL A 126 5.70 -10.39 25.59
N LEU A 127 6.38 -11.36 24.95
CA LEU A 127 6.78 -11.25 23.55
C LEU A 127 5.58 -10.99 22.64
N TRP A 128 4.49 -11.74 22.82
CA TRP A 128 3.27 -11.58 22.06
C TRP A 128 2.59 -10.22 22.29
N ILE A 129 2.42 -9.81 23.55
CA ILE A 129 1.80 -8.52 23.90
C ILE A 129 2.60 -7.35 23.32
N LEU A 130 3.93 -7.37 23.40
CA LEU A 130 4.78 -6.36 22.74
C LEU A 130 4.55 -6.37 21.22
N GLY A 131 4.35 -7.54 20.61
CA GLY A 131 3.98 -7.66 19.20
C GLY A 131 2.63 -7.02 18.86
N VAL A 132 1.61 -7.19 19.73
CA VAL A 132 0.30 -6.54 19.54
C VAL A 132 0.40 -5.02 19.71
N ILE A 133 1.22 -4.53 20.66
CA ILE A 133 1.51 -3.09 20.81
C ILE A 133 2.18 -2.53 19.55
N ILE A 134 3.20 -3.22 19.03
CA ILE A 134 3.85 -2.85 17.76
C ILE A 134 2.81 -2.79 16.64
N TYR A 135 1.92 -3.77 16.54
CA TYR A 135 0.87 -3.79 15.52
C TYR A 135 -0.07 -2.58 15.62
N LEU A 136 -0.53 -2.21 16.83
CA LEU A 136 -1.34 -1.01 17.03
C LEU A 136 -0.59 0.27 16.64
N LEU A 137 0.69 0.38 17.00
CA LEU A 137 1.53 1.51 16.60
C LEU A 137 1.73 1.57 15.09
N MET A 138 1.90 0.42 14.42
CA MET A 138 1.97 0.33 12.96
C MET A 138 0.68 0.81 12.30
N MET A 139 -0.50 0.41 12.81
CA MET A 139 -1.80 0.90 12.32
C MET A 139 -1.94 2.42 12.49
N ALA A 140 -1.63 2.95 13.68
CA ALA A 140 -1.68 4.40 13.90
C ALA A 140 -0.73 5.16 12.96
N THR A 141 0.51 4.67 12.81
CA THR A 141 1.52 5.26 11.94
C THR A 141 1.11 5.21 10.47
N GLY A 142 0.64 4.06 9.99
CA GLY A 142 0.19 3.87 8.60
C GLY A 142 -0.97 4.79 8.25
N PHE A 143 -1.98 4.87 9.12
CA PHE A 143 -3.11 5.78 8.95
C PHE A 143 -2.67 7.24 8.84
N MET A 144 -1.89 7.75 9.80
CA MET A 144 -1.46 9.16 9.76
C MET A 144 -0.58 9.45 8.54
N GLY A 145 0.24 8.49 8.10
CA GLY A 145 1.03 8.60 6.86
C GLY A 145 0.15 8.72 5.62
N TYR A 146 -0.95 7.98 5.56
CA TYR A 146 -1.92 8.05 4.48
C TYR A 146 -2.73 9.35 4.46
N VAL A 147 -2.79 10.11 5.57
CA VAL A 147 -3.42 11.43 5.61
C VAL A 147 -2.51 12.52 5.00
N LEU A 148 -1.18 12.34 5.04
CA LEU A 148 -0.23 13.38 4.61
C LEU A 148 -0.32 13.80 3.14
N PRO A 149 -0.61 12.91 2.17
CA PRO A 149 -0.81 13.32 0.78
C PRO A 149 -1.95 14.33 0.58
N TRP A 150 -2.89 14.40 1.52
CA TRP A 150 -4.02 15.34 1.50
C TRP A 150 -4.88 15.25 0.23
N GLY A 151 -5.08 14.03 -0.26
CA GLY A 151 -6.07 13.72 -1.30
C GLY A 151 -7.46 13.45 -0.71
N GLN A 152 -8.42 13.08 -1.57
CA GLN A 152 -9.79 12.77 -1.14
C GLN A 152 -9.84 11.64 -0.09
N MET A 153 -9.15 10.52 -0.35
CA MET A 153 -9.14 9.40 0.60
C MET A 153 -8.42 9.76 1.90
N SER A 154 -7.36 10.56 1.84
CA SER A 154 -6.69 11.10 3.02
C SER A 154 -7.64 11.91 3.93
N PHE A 155 -8.36 12.87 3.36
CA PHE A 155 -9.22 13.78 4.13
C PHE A 155 -10.45 13.07 4.71
N TRP A 156 -11.14 12.28 3.88
CA TRP A 156 -12.34 11.58 4.33
C TRP A 156 -12.02 10.40 5.23
N GLY A 157 -10.91 9.69 4.97
CA GLY A 157 -10.39 8.67 5.89
C GLY A 157 -10.07 9.26 7.26
N ALA A 158 -9.40 10.43 7.30
CA ALA A 158 -9.16 11.15 8.56
C ALA A 158 -10.46 11.50 9.28
N THR A 159 -11.44 12.03 8.56
CA THR A 159 -12.75 12.40 9.09
C THR A 159 -13.48 11.21 9.70
N VAL A 160 -13.54 10.07 8.99
CA VAL A 160 -14.22 8.86 9.47
C VAL A 160 -13.52 8.27 10.68
N ILE A 161 -12.21 8.06 10.63
CA ILE A 161 -11.45 7.35 11.67
C ILE A 161 -11.43 8.15 12.98
N THR A 162 -11.18 9.45 12.91
CA THR A 162 -11.21 10.31 14.11
C THR A 162 -12.62 10.39 14.70
N ASN A 163 -13.66 10.43 13.86
CA ASN A 163 -15.04 10.44 14.34
C ASN A 163 -15.49 9.09 14.94
N LEU A 164 -14.71 8.02 14.85
CA LEU A 164 -14.98 6.79 15.62
C LEU A 164 -14.87 7.04 17.13
N PHE A 165 -14.04 7.99 17.56
CA PHE A 165 -13.86 8.32 18.97
C PHE A 165 -15.07 9.04 19.58
N SER A 166 -15.92 9.70 18.79
CA SER A 166 -17.18 10.28 19.29
C SER A 166 -18.19 9.22 19.74
N ALA A 167 -17.97 7.95 19.40
CA ALA A 167 -18.78 6.86 19.93
C ALA A 167 -18.58 6.66 21.44
N ILE A 168 -17.47 7.12 22.02
CA ILE A 168 -17.17 6.98 23.45
C ILE A 168 -18.12 7.88 24.26
N PRO A 169 -18.97 7.32 25.16
CA PRO A 169 -19.88 8.12 25.96
C PRO A 169 -19.15 9.16 26.81
N TYR A 170 -19.79 10.31 27.03
CA TYR A 170 -19.34 11.45 27.85
C TYR A 170 -18.13 12.23 27.32
N VAL A 171 -17.06 11.57 26.87
CA VAL A 171 -15.79 12.21 26.51
C VAL A 171 -15.47 12.17 25.01
N GLY A 172 -16.25 11.44 24.21
CA GLY A 172 -15.96 11.20 22.80
C GLY A 172 -15.83 12.47 21.97
N GLU A 173 -16.78 13.40 22.10
CA GLU A 173 -16.73 14.69 21.37
C GLU A 173 -15.49 15.51 21.74
N SER A 174 -15.13 15.56 23.03
CA SER A 174 -13.91 16.25 23.47
C SER A 174 -12.64 15.63 22.89
N ILE A 175 -12.60 14.29 22.75
CA ILE A 175 -11.49 13.59 22.10
C ILE A 175 -11.44 13.94 20.61
N VAL A 176 -12.58 13.98 19.92
CA VAL A 176 -12.63 14.34 18.49
C VAL A 176 -12.18 15.78 18.27
N THR A 177 -12.70 16.74 19.02
CA THR A 177 -12.26 18.15 18.94
C THR A 177 -10.78 18.27 19.29
N LEU A 178 -10.30 17.52 20.28
CA LEU A 178 -8.87 17.46 20.60
C LEU A 178 -8.09 16.93 19.43
N LEU A 179 -8.49 15.83 18.79
CA LEU A 179 -7.78 15.22 17.65
C LEU A 179 -7.79 16.14 16.43
N TRP A 180 -8.89 16.81 16.12
CA TRP A 180 -8.97 17.74 14.99
C TRP A 180 -8.18 19.03 15.24
N GLY A 181 -8.18 19.53 16.48
CA GLY A 181 -7.66 20.87 16.76
C GLY A 181 -8.56 21.98 16.22
N GLY A 182 -9.86 21.70 16.11
CA GLY A 182 -10.86 22.58 15.50
C GLY A 182 -12.20 21.86 15.40
N TYR A 183 -13.13 22.46 14.64
CA TYR A 183 -14.49 21.94 14.46
C TYR A 183 -14.64 20.89 13.35
N SER A 184 -13.62 20.72 12.52
CA SER A 184 -13.56 19.73 11.46
C SER A 184 -12.10 19.34 11.18
N VAL A 185 -11.90 18.29 10.40
CA VAL A 185 -10.58 18.00 9.83
C VAL A 185 -10.11 19.20 9.00
N GLY A 186 -8.88 19.62 9.22
CA GLY A 186 -8.28 20.77 8.54
C GLY A 186 -6.77 20.86 8.79
N ASN A 187 -6.21 22.05 8.57
CA ASN A 187 -4.76 22.27 8.70
C ASN A 187 -4.19 21.89 10.10
N PRO A 188 -4.85 22.22 11.23
CA PRO A 188 -4.36 21.79 12.55
C PRO A 188 -4.28 20.27 12.68
N THR A 189 -5.21 19.53 12.06
CA THR A 189 -5.25 18.06 12.04
C THR A 189 -4.10 17.48 11.21
N LEU A 190 -3.83 18.05 10.04
CA LEU A 190 -2.74 17.60 9.18
C LEU A 190 -1.37 17.81 9.85
N ASN A 191 -1.16 18.97 10.46
CA ASN A 191 0.13 19.34 11.05
C ASN A 191 0.52 18.43 12.23
N ARG A 192 -0.42 18.16 13.15
CA ARG A 192 -0.20 17.20 14.25
C ARG A 192 -0.01 15.77 13.75
N PHE A 193 -0.72 15.35 12.70
CA PHE A 193 -0.58 13.99 12.15
C PHE A 193 0.78 13.83 11.49
N PHE A 194 1.33 14.88 10.87
CA PHE A 194 2.73 14.88 10.45
C PHE A 194 3.69 14.67 11.63
N SER A 195 3.53 15.45 12.72
CA SER A 195 4.37 15.31 13.91
C SER A 195 4.31 13.90 14.52
N LEU A 196 3.10 13.35 14.68
CA LEU A 196 2.90 12.01 15.22
C LEU A 196 3.36 10.91 14.27
N HIS A 197 3.13 11.05 12.96
CA HIS A 197 3.64 10.11 11.96
C HIS A 197 5.18 10.07 11.93
N TYR A 198 5.84 11.20 12.20
CA TYR A 198 7.29 11.24 12.36
C TYR A 198 7.75 10.58 13.66
N LEU A 199 7.04 10.80 14.78
CA LEU A 199 7.40 10.29 16.11
C LEU A 199 7.20 8.77 16.26
N LEU A 200 6.05 8.25 15.84
CA LEU A 200 5.66 6.86 16.12
C LEU A 200 6.60 5.79 15.56
N PRO A 201 7.24 5.93 14.37
CA PRO A 201 8.26 5.00 13.90
C PRO A 201 9.42 4.78 14.88
N PHE A 202 9.84 5.82 15.60
CA PHE A 202 10.88 5.69 16.63
C PHE A 202 10.37 4.99 17.89
N LEU A 203 9.10 5.21 18.24
CA LEU A 203 8.45 4.46 19.31
C LEU A 203 8.34 2.97 18.93
N ILE A 204 7.95 2.66 17.68
CA ILE A 204 7.95 1.29 17.15
C ILE A 204 9.34 0.67 17.28
N ALA A 205 10.40 1.39 16.86
CA ALA A 205 11.77 0.90 17.00
C ALA A 205 12.15 0.59 18.46
N GLY A 206 11.77 1.46 19.40
CA GLY A 206 11.96 1.22 20.84
C GLY A 206 11.24 -0.04 21.33
N VAL A 207 9.97 -0.23 20.95
CA VAL A 207 9.21 -1.43 21.33
C VAL A 207 9.74 -2.69 20.62
N VAL A 208 10.27 -2.57 19.40
CA VAL A 208 10.95 -3.68 18.69
C VAL A 208 12.20 -4.13 19.46
N VAL A 209 12.97 -3.21 20.05
CA VAL A 209 14.09 -3.59 20.93
C VAL A 209 13.59 -4.40 22.13
N LEU A 210 12.51 -3.97 22.78
CA LEU A 210 11.90 -4.73 23.88
C LEU A 210 11.37 -6.09 23.40
N HIS A 211 10.78 -6.16 22.21
CA HIS A 211 10.26 -7.39 21.62
C HIS A 211 11.38 -8.40 21.33
N VAL A 212 12.50 -7.96 20.75
CA VAL A 212 13.69 -8.79 20.53
C VAL A 212 14.32 -9.22 21.85
N TRP A 213 14.34 -8.34 22.86
CA TRP A 213 14.81 -8.71 24.19
C TRP A 213 13.93 -9.81 24.82
N ALA A 214 12.60 -9.65 24.82
CA ALA A 214 11.68 -10.67 25.31
C ALA A 214 11.89 -12.02 24.60
N LEU A 215 12.16 -12.00 23.28
CA LEU A 215 12.53 -13.20 22.52
C LEU A 215 13.83 -13.83 23.01
N HIS A 216 14.84 -13.03 23.33
CA HIS A 216 16.14 -13.52 23.79
C HIS A 216 16.06 -14.13 25.20
N VAL A 217 15.12 -13.68 26.03
CA VAL A 217 14.86 -14.27 27.36
C VAL A 217 14.11 -15.59 27.22
N ALA A 218 13.01 -15.61 26.46
CA ALA A 218 12.15 -16.80 26.33
C ALA A 218 12.67 -17.86 25.33
N GLY A 219 13.64 -17.49 24.48
CA GLY A 219 14.09 -18.33 23.38
C GLY A 219 13.13 -18.34 22.19
N GLN A 220 13.66 -18.57 20.99
CA GLN A 220 12.84 -18.77 19.80
C GLN A 220 12.00 -20.06 19.89
N ASN A 221 10.69 -19.95 19.64
CA ASN A 221 9.86 -21.11 19.34
C ASN A 221 10.28 -21.73 17.99
N ASN A 222 9.82 -22.94 17.69
CA ASN A 222 10.10 -23.65 16.44
C ASN A 222 8.86 -24.38 15.89
N PRO A 223 8.90 -24.92 14.65
CA PRO A 223 7.73 -25.54 14.03
C PRO A 223 7.11 -26.69 14.82
N ASP A 224 7.89 -27.34 15.69
CA ASP A 224 7.44 -28.47 16.48
C ASP A 224 6.92 -28.08 17.87
N GLY A 225 7.19 -26.85 18.33
CA GLY A 225 6.70 -26.34 19.63
C GLY A 225 7.39 -26.93 20.86
N VAL A 226 8.48 -27.67 20.66
CA VAL A 226 9.29 -28.34 21.70
C VAL A 226 10.48 -27.47 22.07
N GLU A 227 10.75 -27.24 23.36
CA GLU A 227 11.93 -26.46 23.77
C GLU A 227 13.24 -27.20 23.47
N PRO A 228 14.33 -26.49 23.12
CA PRO A 228 15.66 -27.09 22.99
C PRO A 228 16.11 -27.74 24.30
N LYS A 229 16.63 -28.98 24.25
CA LYS A 229 17.12 -29.72 25.43
C LYS A 229 18.62 -29.88 25.45
N THR A 230 19.24 -29.98 24.27
CA THR A 230 20.68 -30.23 24.10
C THR A 230 21.27 -29.29 23.06
N GLU A 231 22.60 -29.15 23.04
CA GLU A 231 23.29 -28.39 21.99
C GLU A 231 22.99 -28.92 20.58
N LYS A 232 22.66 -30.21 20.46
CA LYS A 232 22.23 -30.85 19.21
C LYS A 232 20.86 -30.36 18.71
N ASP A 233 20.10 -29.60 19.49
CA ASP A 233 18.83 -29.03 19.06
C ASP A 233 19.01 -27.66 18.37
N THR A 234 20.17 -27.05 18.53
CA THR A 234 20.44 -25.68 18.09
C THR A 234 21.63 -25.57 17.14
N VAL A 235 21.74 -24.40 16.51
CA VAL A 235 22.90 -23.90 15.76
C VAL A 235 23.13 -22.43 16.14
N PRO A 236 24.35 -21.90 16.02
CA PRO A 236 24.58 -20.47 16.24
C PRO A 236 23.85 -19.63 15.19
N PHE A 237 23.30 -18.48 15.60
CA PHE A 237 22.54 -17.59 14.72
C PHE A 237 23.35 -17.17 13.49
N THR A 238 24.58 -16.70 13.67
CA THR A 238 25.50 -16.44 12.55
C THR A 238 26.47 -17.62 12.39
N PRO A 239 26.62 -18.20 11.18
CA PRO A 239 26.05 -17.75 9.90
C PRO A 239 24.68 -18.36 9.56
N HIS A 240 24.16 -19.33 10.32
CA HIS A 240 23.04 -20.19 9.89
C HIS A 240 21.73 -19.42 9.66
N ALA A 241 21.19 -18.80 10.71
CA ALA A 241 19.97 -18.00 10.63
C ALA A 241 20.19 -16.74 9.79
N THR A 242 21.33 -16.06 9.94
CA THR A 242 21.68 -14.85 9.18
C THR A 242 21.60 -15.07 7.66
N ILE A 243 22.28 -16.09 7.13
CA ILE A 243 22.27 -16.37 5.68
C ILE A 243 20.88 -16.80 5.20
N LYS A 244 20.13 -17.54 6.03
CA LYS A 244 18.75 -17.93 5.71
C LYS A 244 17.81 -16.72 5.67
N ASP A 245 17.96 -15.79 6.60
CA ASP A 245 17.19 -14.55 6.66
C ASP A 245 17.57 -13.63 5.49
N MET A 246 18.85 -13.50 5.15
CA MET A 246 19.29 -12.77 3.96
C MET A 246 18.68 -13.33 2.67
N PHE A 247 18.63 -14.65 2.52
CA PHE A 247 17.94 -15.29 1.40
C PHE A 247 16.44 -14.96 1.40
N GLY A 248 15.77 -15.09 2.55
CA GLY A 248 14.35 -14.77 2.68
C GLY A 248 14.03 -13.30 2.38
N VAL A 249 14.85 -12.37 2.86
CA VAL A 249 14.77 -10.94 2.56
C VAL A 249 15.01 -10.70 1.06
N ALA A 250 16.02 -11.32 0.43
CA ALA A 250 16.26 -11.17 -1.01
C ALA A 250 15.05 -11.62 -1.85
N CYS A 251 14.42 -12.73 -1.50
CA CYS A 251 13.17 -13.18 -2.15
C CYS A 251 12.01 -12.22 -1.92
N PHE A 252 11.86 -11.68 -0.70
CA PHE A 252 10.83 -10.69 -0.41
C PHE A 252 11.06 -9.37 -1.17
N LEU A 253 12.32 -8.95 -1.33
CA LEU A 253 12.69 -7.78 -2.12
C LEU A 253 12.33 -7.91 -3.59
N LEU A 254 12.31 -9.12 -4.18
CA LEU A 254 11.81 -9.32 -5.54
C LEU A 254 10.32 -8.99 -5.65
N LEU A 255 9.51 -9.43 -4.69
CA LEU A 255 8.08 -9.07 -4.63
C LEU A 255 7.89 -7.57 -4.42
N TYR A 256 8.65 -6.98 -3.49
CA TYR A 256 8.59 -5.55 -3.21
C TYR A 256 8.99 -4.71 -4.43
N ALA A 257 10.08 -5.08 -5.11
CA ALA A 257 10.54 -4.45 -6.33
C ALA A 257 9.50 -4.56 -7.46
N TRP A 258 8.75 -5.66 -7.54
CA TRP A 258 7.67 -5.82 -8.53
C TRP A 258 6.67 -4.67 -8.45
N PHE A 259 6.20 -4.38 -7.24
CA PHE A 259 5.27 -3.29 -7.00
C PHE A 259 5.91 -1.93 -7.22
N ILE A 260 7.09 -1.64 -6.66
CA ILE A 260 7.74 -0.32 -6.81
C ILE A 260 7.95 0.04 -8.28
N PHE A 261 8.46 -0.90 -9.08
CA PHE A 261 8.96 -0.62 -10.41
C PHE A 261 7.99 -0.94 -11.54
N TYR A 262 7.03 -1.83 -11.34
CA TYR A 262 6.09 -2.17 -12.39
C TYR A 262 4.65 -1.77 -12.05
N MET A 263 4.23 -1.93 -10.80
CA MET A 263 2.83 -1.71 -10.40
C MET A 263 2.62 -0.81 -9.16
N PRO A 264 3.18 0.41 -9.08
CA PRO A 264 3.27 1.18 -7.83
C PRO A 264 1.93 1.64 -7.29
N ASN A 265 0.93 1.81 -8.16
CA ASN A 265 -0.40 2.30 -7.76
C ASN A 265 -1.41 1.16 -7.53
N TYR A 266 -1.01 -0.11 -7.69
CA TYR A 266 -1.95 -1.24 -7.68
C TYR A 266 -2.57 -1.50 -6.30
N LEU A 267 -1.82 -1.18 -5.24
CA LEU A 267 -2.25 -1.33 -3.85
C LEU A 267 -2.82 -0.02 -3.26
N GLY A 268 -2.94 1.03 -4.08
CA GLY A 268 -3.44 2.34 -3.69
C GLY A 268 -4.84 2.61 -4.24
N ASP A 269 -5.36 3.80 -3.93
CA ASP A 269 -6.66 4.28 -4.41
C ASP A 269 -6.47 5.47 -5.36
N ALA A 270 -7.18 5.44 -6.50
CA ALA A 270 -7.12 6.47 -7.53
C ALA A 270 -7.62 7.83 -7.02
N ASP A 271 -8.63 7.85 -6.15
CA ASP A 271 -9.20 9.09 -5.64
C ASP A 271 -8.21 9.87 -4.76
N ASN A 272 -7.17 9.21 -4.25
CA ASN A 272 -6.12 9.92 -3.51
C ASN A 272 -5.16 10.71 -4.40
N TYR A 273 -5.33 10.65 -5.74
CA TYR A 273 -4.74 11.58 -6.70
C TYR A 273 -5.65 12.77 -7.04
N ILE A 274 -6.79 12.89 -6.36
CA ILE A 274 -7.65 14.08 -6.38
C ILE A 274 -7.38 14.87 -5.09
N PRO A 275 -7.05 16.16 -5.15
CA PRO A 275 -6.88 16.99 -3.95
C PRO A 275 -8.12 16.95 -3.05
N ALA A 276 -7.90 17.00 -1.74
CA ALA A 276 -8.98 17.01 -0.76
C ALA A 276 -9.98 18.15 -0.99
N ASN A 277 -11.27 17.81 -1.02
CA ASN A 277 -12.37 18.76 -1.08
C ASN A 277 -13.34 18.48 0.09
N PRO A 278 -13.35 19.34 1.13
CA PRO A 278 -14.25 19.19 2.28
C PRO A 278 -15.74 19.22 1.94
N GLY A 279 -16.12 19.79 0.80
CA GLY A 279 -17.52 19.88 0.35
C GLY A 279 -17.99 18.71 -0.50
N VAL A 280 -17.12 17.79 -0.91
CA VAL A 280 -17.47 16.68 -1.81
C VAL A 280 -16.87 15.37 -1.31
N THR A 281 -17.73 14.50 -0.80
CA THR A 281 -17.38 13.14 -0.41
C THR A 281 -17.36 12.22 -1.65
N PRO A 282 -16.29 11.44 -1.87
CA PRO A 282 -16.28 10.42 -2.91
C PRO A 282 -17.42 9.41 -2.73
N PRO A 283 -18.03 8.90 -3.81
CA PRO A 283 -19.13 7.93 -3.73
C PRO A 283 -18.76 6.64 -2.98
N HIS A 284 -17.49 6.23 -3.06
CA HIS A 284 -17.01 4.98 -2.50
C HIS A 284 -15.73 5.20 -1.67
N ILE A 285 -15.86 5.63 -0.42
CA ILE A 285 -14.74 5.69 0.52
C ILE A 285 -14.45 4.30 1.06
N VAL A 286 -13.27 3.78 0.73
CA VAL A 286 -12.77 2.48 1.19
C VAL A 286 -11.41 2.71 1.85
N PRO A 287 -11.15 2.15 3.04
CA PRO A 287 -9.83 2.28 3.65
C PRO A 287 -8.81 1.41 2.92
N GLU A 288 -7.53 1.61 3.23
CA GLU A 288 -6.44 0.83 2.67
C GLU A 288 -6.63 -0.67 2.92
N TRP A 289 -6.15 -1.49 1.99
CA TRP A 289 -6.47 -2.93 1.95
C TRP A 289 -6.16 -3.66 3.27
N TYR A 290 -5.12 -3.22 3.98
CA TYR A 290 -4.70 -3.79 5.25
C TYR A 290 -5.61 -3.41 6.43
N TYR A 291 -6.57 -2.50 6.27
CA TYR A 291 -7.60 -2.20 7.27
C TYR A 291 -8.98 -2.80 6.95
N LEU A 292 -9.17 -3.31 5.73
CA LEU A 292 -10.47 -3.82 5.27
C LEU A 292 -11.10 -4.87 6.18
N PRO A 293 -10.38 -5.86 6.74
CA PRO A 293 -11.01 -6.85 7.62
C PRO A 293 -11.67 -6.23 8.86
N PHE A 294 -11.02 -5.21 9.46
CA PHE A 294 -11.54 -4.52 10.65
C PHE A 294 -12.66 -3.54 10.28
N TYR A 295 -12.52 -2.85 9.15
CA TYR A 295 -13.58 -2.02 8.60
C TYR A 295 -14.84 -2.84 8.31
N ALA A 296 -14.71 -4.05 7.75
CA ALA A 296 -15.82 -4.97 7.52
C ALA A 296 -16.53 -5.36 8.83
N ILE A 297 -15.77 -5.64 9.90
CA ILE A 297 -16.33 -5.91 11.24
C ILE A 297 -17.13 -4.70 11.75
N LEU A 298 -16.56 -3.49 11.66
CA LEU A 298 -17.20 -2.26 12.11
C LEU A 298 -18.59 -2.07 11.47
N ARG A 299 -18.65 -2.13 10.14
CA ARG A 299 -19.88 -1.87 9.38
C ARG A 299 -20.88 -3.03 9.38
N SER A 300 -20.46 -4.23 9.79
CA SER A 300 -21.35 -5.38 9.90
C SER A 300 -22.33 -5.22 11.08
N ILE A 301 -21.96 -4.44 12.09
CA ILE A 301 -22.75 -4.21 13.31
C ILE A 301 -23.58 -2.94 13.13
N PRO A 302 -24.94 -3.02 13.11
CA PRO A 302 -25.82 -1.88 12.85
C PRO A 302 -26.00 -0.97 14.08
N ASN A 303 -24.89 -0.60 14.73
CA ASN A 303 -24.86 0.31 15.87
C ASN A 303 -23.48 0.96 15.95
N LYS A 304 -23.42 2.30 16.07
CA LYS A 304 -22.16 3.05 16.05
C LYS A 304 -21.19 2.59 17.15
N LEU A 305 -21.63 2.57 18.41
CA LEU A 305 -20.79 2.18 19.55
C LEU A 305 -20.39 0.70 19.47
N ALA A 306 -21.33 -0.20 19.23
CA ALA A 306 -21.04 -1.63 19.15
C ALA A 306 -20.14 -1.98 17.94
N GLY A 307 -20.26 -1.26 16.82
CA GLY A 307 -19.37 -1.38 15.67
C GLY A 307 -17.94 -0.96 16.02
N VAL A 308 -17.77 0.17 16.72
CA VAL A 308 -16.46 0.62 17.22
C VAL A 308 -15.87 -0.39 18.22
N ILE A 309 -16.67 -0.88 19.16
CA ILE A 309 -16.25 -1.94 20.10
C ILE A 309 -15.86 -3.22 19.36
N GLY A 310 -16.62 -3.63 18.34
CA GLY A 310 -16.30 -4.80 17.52
C GLY A 310 -14.98 -4.63 16.77
N MET A 311 -14.74 -3.47 16.16
CA MET A 311 -13.51 -3.19 15.44
C MET A 311 -12.27 -3.21 16.35
N PHE A 312 -12.28 -2.45 17.45
CA PHE A 312 -11.16 -2.44 18.39
C PHE A 312 -11.03 -3.76 19.16
N GLY A 313 -12.16 -4.38 19.50
CA GLY A 313 -12.23 -5.68 20.15
C GLY A 313 -11.59 -6.79 19.32
N ALA A 314 -11.71 -6.73 17.99
CA ALA A 314 -11.06 -7.68 17.09
C ALA A 314 -9.51 -7.63 17.17
N ILE A 315 -8.94 -6.49 17.56
CA ILE A 315 -7.48 -6.35 17.75
C ILE A 315 -7.11 -6.65 19.20
N ILE A 316 -7.84 -6.08 20.16
CA ILE A 316 -7.58 -6.21 21.60
C ILE A 316 -7.70 -7.67 22.06
N ILE A 317 -8.58 -8.46 21.45
CA ILE A 317 -8.72 -9.90 21.79
C ILE A 317 -7.40 -10.67 21.58
N LEU A 318 -6.53 -10.20 20.69
CA LEU A 318 -5.21 -10.80 20.49
C LEU A 318 -4.35 -10.69 21.74
N CYS A 319 -4.46 -9.62 22.53
CA CYS A 319 -3.74 -9.52 23.82
C CYS A 319 -4.09 -10.70 24.73
N PHE A 320 -5.34 -11.16 24.70
CA PHE A 320 -5.83 -12.24 25.55
C PHE A 320 -5.59 -13.65 24.99
N LEU A 321 -5.06 -13.76 23.77
CA LEU A 321 -4.83 -15.03 23.07
C LEU A 321 -4.07 -16.09 23.91
N PRO A 322 -3.01 -15.75 24.68
CA PRO A 322 -2.32 -16.73 25.52
C PRO A 322 -3.20 -17.41 26.57
N TRP A 323 -4.25 -16.73 27.04
CA TRP A 323 -5.17 -17.26 28.05
C TRP A 323 -6.42 -17.90 27.44
N LEU A 324 -6.74 -17.58 26.18
CA LEU A 324 -7.86 -18.20 25.47
C LEU A 324 -7.52 -19.59 24.92
N ASP A 325 -6.25 -19.87 24.59
CA ASP A 325 -5.79 -21.21 24.20
C ASP A 325 -4.99 -21.90 25.30
N ALA A 326 -5.69 -22.59 26.21
CA ALA A 326 -5.09 -23.32 27.33
C ALA A 326 -4.41 -24.65 26.93
N ALA A 327 -4.31 -24.99 25.64
CA ALA A 327 -3.76 -26.29 25.24
C ALA A 327 -2.26 -26.35 25.50
N LYS A 328 -1.80 -27.41 26.18
CA LYS A 328 -0.37 -27.63 26.47
C LYS A 328 0.47 -27.86 25.21
N THR A 329 -0.11 -28.47 24.18
CA THR A 329 0.55 -28.61 22.88
C THR A 329 0.60 -27.26 22.17
N ARG A 330 1.81 -26.75 21.93
CA ARG A 330 1.99 -25.42 21.33
C ARG A 330 1.65 -25.39 19.85
N SER A 331 2.32 -26.21 19.05
CA SER A 331 2.21 -26.17 17.59
C SER A 331 0.91 -26.82 17.11
N SER A 332 0.15 -26.09 16.29
CA SER A 332 -1.06 -26.62 15.64
C SER A 332 -0.76 -27.74 14.64
N LYS A 333 0.52 -27.94 14.27
CA LYS A 333 0.96 -29.10 13.48
C LYS A 333 0.53 -30.44 14.10
N TYR A 334 0.49 -30.50 15.44
CA TYR A 334 0.13 -31.70 16.20
C TYR A 334 -1.30 -31.66 16.74
N ARG A 335 -2.09 -30.66 16.37
CA ARG A 335 -3.47 -30.45 16.81
C ARG A 335 -4.39 -30.51 15.60
N PRO A 336 -4.94 -31.70 15.25
CA PRO A 336 -5.65 -31.89 13.99
C PRO A 336 -6.85 -30.95 13.79
N LEU A 337 -7.61 -30.69 14.84
CA LEU A 337 -8.77 -29.80 14.79
C LEU A 337 -8.31 -28.34 14.81
N ALA A 338 -7.38 -27.96 15.70
CA ALA A 338 -6.89 -26.59 15.74
C ALA A 338 -6.25 -26.16 14.41
N LYS A 339 -5.56 -27.08 13.73
CA LYS A 339 -5.04 -26.85 12.37
C LYS A 339 -6.16 -26.51 11.37
N GLN A 340 -7.27 -27.24 11.39
CA GLN A 340 -8.39 -26.99 10.46
C GLN A 340 -9.05 -25.65 10.76
N PHE A 341 -9.37 -25.38 12.04
CA PHE A 341 -9.98 -24.12 12.46
C PHE A 341 -9.07 -22.92 12.22
N PHE A 342 -7.75 -23.06 12.35
CA PHE A 342 -6.80 -22.03 11.95
C PHE A 342 -6.95 -21.65 10.47
N TRP A 343 -7.02 -22.61 9.55
CA TRP A 343 -7.16 -22.31 8.12
C TRP A 343 -8.54 -21.75 7.78
N ILE A 344 -9.59 -22.20 8.47
CA ILE A 344 -10.92 -21.58 8.39
C ILE A 344 -10.83 -20.12 8.83
N PHE A 345 -10.15 -19.82 9.94
CA PHE A 345 -9.96 -18.46 10.42
C PHE A 345 -9.18 -17.58 9.43
N VAL A 346 -8.12 -18.11 8.81
CA VAL A 346 -7.40 -17.40 7.73
C VAL A 346 -8.35 -17.02 6.58
N VAL A 347 -9.21 -17.95 6.15
CA VAL A 347 -10.21 -17.67 5.10
C VAL A 347 -11.24 -16.63 5.57
N VAL A 348 -11.70 -16.69 6.81
CA VAL A 348 -12.60 -15.67 7.39
C VAL A 348 -11.96 -14.27 7.30
N CYS A 349 -10.69 -14.13 7.66
CA CYS A 349 -9.98 -12.85 7.56
C CYS A 349 -9.86 -12.34 6.11
N ILE A 350 -9.58 -13.22 5.15
CA ILE A 350 -9.50 -12.87 3.73
C ILE A 350 -10.88 -12.43 3.20
N LEU A 351 -11.93 -13.17 3.55
CA LEU A 351 -13.29 -12.85 3.13
C LEU A 351 -13.79 -11.56 3.77
N LEU A 352 -13.47 -11.29 5.04
CA LEU A 352 -13.74 -9.99 5.68
C LEU A 352 -13.02 -8.86 4.94
N GLY A 353 -11.75 -9.06 4.57
CA GLY A 353 -11.02 -8.10 3.75
C GLY A 353 -11.71 -7.84 2.41
N TYR A 354 -12.13 -8.88 1.71
CA TYR A 354 -12.87 -8.75 0.45
C TYR A 354 -14.20 -8.00 0.63
N LEU A 355 -15.01 -8.36 1.64
CA LEU A 355 -16.29 -7.71 1.93
C LEU A 355 -16.13 -6.25 2.36
N GLY A 356 -15.01 -5.91 3.01
CA GLY A 356 -14.67 -4.52 3.33
C GLY A 356 -14.55 -3.63 2.09
N ALA A 357 -14.18 -4.19 0.94
CA ALA A 357 -14.09 -3.49 -0.34
C ALA A 357 -15.39 -3.51 -1.18
N GLN A 358 -16.44 -4.21 -0.73
CA GLN A 358 -17.73 -4.26 -1.41
C GLN A 358 -18.71 -3.22 -0.84
N PRO A 359 -19.75 -2.80 -1.58
CA PRO A 359 -20.83 -1.98 -1.03
C PRO A 359 -21.57 -2.66 0.14
N PRO A 360 -22.03 -1.91 1.16
CA PRO A 360 -22.77 -2.46 2.31
C PRO A 360 -24.24 -2.76 1.98
N GLU A 361 -24.47 -3.58 0.96
CA GLU A 361 -25.81 -3.84 0.42
C GLU A 361 -26.07 -5.34 0.25
N GLY A 362 -27.35 -5.72 0.29
CA GLY A 362 -27.82 -7.08 0.00
C GLY A 362 -27.07 -8.17 0.77
N ILE A 363 -26.58 -9.17 0.02
CA ILE A 363 -25.91 -10.36 0.58
C ILE A 363 -24.60 -10.03 1.29
N TYR A 364 -23.91 -8.95 0.91
CA TYR A 364 -22.61 -8.59 1.50
C TYR A 364 -22.73 -8.22 2.98
N VAL A 365 -23.84 -7.58 3.39
CA VAL A 365 -24.10 -7.24 4.80
C VAL A 365 -24.30 -8.51 5.63
N ILE A 366 -25.07 -9.47 5.11
CA ILE A 366 -25.36 -10.73 5.80
C ILE A 366 -24.06 -11.54 5.94
N ALA A 367 -23.29 -11.66 4.84
CA ALA A 367 -22.00 -12.35 4.85
C ALA A 367 -21.03 -11.69 5.84
N GLY A 368 -20.96 -10.34 5.89
CA GLY A 368 -20.12 -9.60 6.82
C GLY A 368 -20.46 -9.89 8.28
N ARG A 369 -21.75 -9.94 8.61
CA ARG A 369 -22.24 -10.29 9.96
C ARG A 369 -21.85 -11.71 10.37
N VAL A 370 -22.08 -12.69 9.48
CA VAL A 370 -21.72 -14.08 9.74
C VAL A 370 -20.22 -14.22 9.97
N LEU A 371 -19.40 -13.64 9.09
CA LEU A 371 -17.94 -13.72 9.20
C LEU A 371 -17.40 -12.96 10.43
N THR A 372 -18.04 -11.87 10.82
CA THR A 372 -17.73 -11.16 12.08
C THR A 372 -17.97 -12.08 13.28
N VAL A 373 -19.09 -12.80 13.32
CA VAL A 373 -19.35 -13.81 14.37
C VAL A 373 -18.31 -14.93 14.32
N CYS A 374 -17.98 -15.45 13.13
CA CYS A 374 -16.95 -16.48 12.98
C CYS A 374 -15.58 -16.01 13.49
N TYR A 375 -15.21 -14.75 13.25
CA TYR A 375 -13.97 -14.15 13.72
C TYR A 375 -13.88 -14.20 15.26
N PHE A 376 -14.89 -13.69 15.96
CA PHE A 376 -14.89 -13.70 17.43
C PHE A 376 -15.07 -15.11 18.01
N ALA A 377 -15.89 -15.95 17.38
CA ALA A 377 -16.09 -17.33 17.80
C ALA A 377 -14.79 -18.14 17.77
N TYR A 378 -13.89 -17.87 16.81
CA TYR A 378 -12.57 -18.52 16.78
C TYR A 378 -11.82 -18.32 18.11
N PHE A 379 -11.75 -17.09 18.60
CA PHE A 379 -11.02 -16.76 19.82
C PHE A 379 -11.78 -17.10 21.11
N LEU A 380 -13.08 -16.77 21.18
CA LEU A 380 -13.84 -16.86 22.43
C LEU A 380 -14.49 -18.24 22.66
N ILE A 381 -14.66 -19.04 21.61
CA ILE A 381 -15.36 -20.33 21.68
C ILE A 381 -14.45 -21.46 21.22
N VAL A 382 -13.94 -21.39 19.98
CA VAL A 382 -13.23 -22.50 19.35
C VAL A 382 -11.92 -22.79 20.08
N LEU A 383 -11.04 -21.80 20.30
CA LEU A 383 -9.76 -22.02 20.98
C LEU A 383 -9.94 -22.57 22.41
N PRO A 384 -10.79 -21.98 23.28
CA PRO A 384 -11.05 -22.53 24.61
C PRO A 384 -11.63 -23.95 24.56
N LEU A 385 -12.58 -24.22 23.65
CA LEU A 385 -13.18 -25.55 23.54
C LEU A 385 -12.15 -26.59 23.08
N LEU A 386 -11.41 -26.31 22.00
CA LEU A 386 -10.38 -27.19 21.47
C LEU A 386 -9.31 -27.50 22.50
N SER A 387 -8.96 -26.54 23.37
CA SER A 387 -7.99 -26.78 24.45
C SER A 387 -8.43 -27.88 25.44
N ARG A 388 -9.73 -28.14 25.55
CA ARG A 388 -10.32 -29.13 26.46
C ARG A 388 -10.64 -30.47 25.78
N ILE A 389 -11.11 -30.44 24.53
CA ILE A 389 -11.65 -31.63 23.86
C ILE A 389 -10.67 -32.30 22.89
N GLU A 390 -9.72 -31.55 22.34
CA GLU A 390 -8.85 -32.06 21.29
C GLU A 390 -7.83 -33.03 21.88
N LYS A 391 -7.65 -34.20 21.24
CA LYS A 391 -6.57 -35.13 21.54
C LYS A 391 -5.37 -34.82 20.63
N PRO A 392 -4.27 -34.23 21.13
CA PRO A 392 -3.13 -33.90 20.29
C PRO A 392 -2.39 -35.15 19.82
N ARG A 393 -1.75 -35.07 18.66
CA ARG A 393 -0.81 -36.08 18.18
C ARG A 393 0.49 -36.02 19.01
N PRO A 394 1.25 -37.13 19.09
CA PRO A 394 2.55 -37.13 19.73
C PRO A 394 3.48 -36.08 19.12
N VAL A 395 4.15 -35.32 19.99
CA VAL A 395 5.22 -34.39 19.61
C VAL A 395 6.57 -35.11 19.67
N PRO A 396 7.55 -34.73 18.83
CA PRO A 396 8.91 -35.29 18.90
C PRO A 396 9.55 -35.09 20.28
N ASN A 397 10.43 -36.02 20.70
CA ASN A 397 11.12 -35.94 21.99
C ASN A 397 12.17 -34.82 22.03
N SER A 398 12.81 -34.53 20.90
CA SER A 398 13.77 -33.45 20.70
C SER A 398 13.62 -32.83 19.31
N ILE A 399 14.25 -31.67 19.10
CA ILE A 399 14.28 -31.00 17.80
C ILE A 399 15.16 -31.82 16.83
N SER A 400 16.26 -32.40 17.31
CA SER A 400 17.12 -33.28 16.51
C SER A 400 16.35 -34.49 15.96
N ASP A 401 15.54 -35.16 16.79
CA ASP A 401 14.76 -36.34 16.36
C ASP A 401 13.77 -35.97 15.24
N ALA A 402 13.15 -34.80 15.33
CA ALA A 402 12.22 -34.31 14.33
C ALA A 402 12.90 -34.05 12.97
N VAL A 403 14.16 -33.57 12.99
CA VAL A 403 14.96 -33.33 11.79
C VAL A 403 15.38 -34.66 11.15
N LEU A 404 15.87 -35.61 11.95
CA LEU A 404 16.31 -36.93 11.48
C LEU A 404 15.15 -37.80 10.98
N ALA A 405 13.95 -37.68 11.54
CA ALA A 405 12.78 -38.40 11.05
C ALA A 405 12.31 -37.91 9.66
N LYS A 406 12.63 -36.65 9.30
CA LYS A 406 12.16 -36.00 8.07
C LYS A 406 12.96 -36.41 6.83
N THR A 407 14.19 -36.89 7.00
CA THR A 407 15.04 -37.42 5.91
C THR A 407 14.56 -38.78 5.37
N GLY A 408 13.60 -39.44 6.03
CA GLY A 408 13.05 -40.75 5.64
C GLY A 408 11.64 -40.75 5.01
N SER A 409 10.97 -39.61 4.85
CA SER A 409 9.54 -39.58 4.42
C SER A 409 9.29 -38.65 3.23
N ARG A 410 8.80 -39.21 2.12
CA ARG A 410 8.21 -38.44 1.01
C ARG A 410 6.87 -37.86 1.46
N SER A 411 6.73 -36.54 1.38
CA SER A 411 5.48 -35.84 1.71
C SER A 411 4.39 -36.11 0.67
N THR A 412 3.25 -36.62 1.11
CA THR A 412 2.00 -36.63 0.33
C THR A 412 1.38 -35.22 0.33
N PRO A 413 0.95 -34.68 -0.82
CA PRO A 413 0.21 -33.42 -0.85
C PRO A 413 -1.17 -33.60 -0.21
N MET A 414 -1.56 -32.63 0.62
CA MET A 414 -2.83 -32.64 1.36
C MET A 414 -3.96 -32.11 0.46
N VAL A 415 -4.97 -32.95 0.21
CA VAL A 415 -6.14 -32.71 -0.67
C VAL A 415 -7.14 -31.69 -0.09
N SER A 416 -6.93 -31.20 1.14
CA SER A 416 -7.89 -30.34 1.86
C SER A 416 -7.99 -28.89 1.34
N THR A 417 -7.10 -28.44 0.45
CA THR A 417 -7.14 -27.08 -0.12
C THR A 417 -8.24 -26.93 -1.20
N ALA A 418 -8.60 -28.02 -1.88
CA ALA A 418 -9.54 -27.98 -3.00
C ALA A 418 -11.00 -27.68 -2.58
N ILE A 419 -11.42 -28.15 -1.40
CA ILE A 419 -12.79 -27.95 -0.89
C ILE A 419 -12.99 -26.51 -0.38
N MET A 420 -11.92 -25.88 0.14
CA MET A 420 -11.95 -24.48 0.60
C MET A 420 -11.89 -23.47 -0.55
N LEU A 421 -11.18 -23.78 -1.65
CA LEU A 421 -11.22 -23.01 -2.89
C LEU A 421 -12.61 -23.04 -3.55
N ALA A 422 -13.34 -24.16 -3.43
CA ALA A 422 -14.71 -24.27 -3.95
C ALA A 422 -15.73 -23.38 -3.19
N LEU A 423 -15.61 -23.29 -1.86
CA LEU A 423 -16.45 -22.40 -1.03
C LEU A 423 -16.13 -20.91 -1.27
N ALA A 424 -14.84 -20.56 -1.41
CA ALA A 424 -14.44 -19.23 -1.84
C ALA A 424 -15.00 -18.92 -3.25
N GLY A 425 -14.89 -19.85 -4.19
CA GLY A 425 -15.45 -19.75 -5.54
C GLY A 425 -16.96 -19.47 -5.58
N SER A 426 -17.74 -20.09 -4.69
CA SER A 426 -19.20 -19.85 -4.60
C SER A 426 -19.58 -18.46 -4.07
N LEU A 427 -18.78 -17.86 -3.18
CA LEU A 427 -18.96 -16.47 -2.74
C LEU A 427 -18.57 -15.47 -3.84
N PHE A 428 -17.59 -15.82 -4.69
CA PHE A 428 -17.21 -15.00 -5.84
C PHE A 428 -18.20 -15.10 -7.00
N ALA A 429 -18.98 -16.18 -7.13
CA ALA A 429 -20.01 -16.30 -8.16
C ALA A 429 -21.14 -15.25 -7.99
N GLY A 430 -21.46 -14.84 -6.76
CA GLY A 430 -22.41 -13.74 -6.48
C GLY A 430 -21.88 -12.32 -6.78
N SER A 431 -20.58 -12.19 -7.09
CA SER A 431 -19.95 -10.89 -7.40
C SER A 431 -20.15 -10.45 -8.86
N VAL A 432 -20.57 -11.37 -9.74
CA VAL A 432 -20.69 -11.10 -11.18
C VAL A 432 -21.92 -10.22 -11.47
N ASP A 433 -23.01 -10.38 -10.72
CA ASP A 433 -24.23 -9.56 -10.89
C ASP A 433 -24.18 -8.24 -10.10
N SER A 434 -23.52 -8.23 -8.94
CA SER A 434 -23.47 -7.03 -8.08
C SER A 434 -22.46 -5.97 -8.55
N ALA A 435 -21.49 -6.34 -9.39
CA ALA A 435 -20.54 -5.39 -9.98
C ALA A 435 -21.20 -4.45 -11.00
N LYS A 436 -22.40 -4.77 -11.49
CA LYS A 436 -23.17 -3.91 -12.40
C LYS A 436 -23.93 -2.79 -11.69
N ALA A 437 -24.02 -2.81 -10.36
CA ALA A 437 -24.91 -1.92 -9.62
C ALA A 437 -24.26 -0.58 -9.20
N SER A 438 -22.93 -0.42 -9.29
CA SER A 438 -22.29 0.85 -8.95
C SER A 438 -22.12 1.72 -10.20
N GLU A 439 -22.96 2.75 -10.27
CA GLU A 439 -22.83 3.95 -11.12
C GLU A 439 -23.43 3.94 -12.53
N GLY A 440 -24.31 3.01 -12.91
CA GLY A 440 -25.16 3.17 -14.11
C GLY A 440 -24.45 3.70 -15.37
N SER A 441 -23.16 3.41 -15.53
CA SER A 441 -22.29 3.94 -16.58
C SER A 441 -21.71 2.77 -17.34
N ASP A 442 -21.52 2.95 -18.65
CA ASP A 442 -20.93 1.92 -19.47
C ASP A 442 -19.46 1.74 -19.11
N THR A 443 -19.00 0.48 -19.06
CA THR A 443 -17.60 0.19 -18.79
C THR A 443 -16.74 0.68 -19.97
N PRO A 444 -15.73 1.53 -19.73
CA PRO A 444 -14.79 1.95 -20.78
C PRO A 444 -14.15 0.74 -21.48
N PRO A 445 -14.07 0.73 -22.82
CA PRO A 445 -13.33 -0.31 -23.52
C PRO A 445 -11.82 -0.16 -23.29
N GLY A 446 -11.12 -1.29 -23.21
CA GLY A 446 -9.66 -1.29 -23.19
C GLY A 446 -9.09 -0.76 -24.52
N ASN A 447 -8.08 0.11 -24.44
CA ASN A 447 -7.43 0.64 -25.65
C ASN A 447 -6.68 -0.47 -26.43
N LYS A 448 -6.56 -0.30 -27.75
CA LYS A 448 -5.75 -1.18 -28.62
C LYS A 448 -4.24 -0.89 -28.51
N TRP A 449 -3.87 0.16 -27.79
CA TRP A 449 -2.50 0.59 -27.53
C TRP A 449 -2.27 0.53 -26.02
N SER A 450 -1.04 0.23 -25.62
CA SER A 450 -0.69 0.01 -24.22
C SER A 450 0.76 0.41 -23.99
N PHE A 451 1.03 0.85 -22.77
CA PHE A 451 2.35 1.11 -22.22
C PHE A 451 2.62 0.19 -21.02
N SER A 452 1.84 -0.88 -20.82
CA SER A 452 1.99 -1.86 -19.73
C SER A 452 3.16 -2.81 -19.95
N GLY A 453 3.46 -3.62 -18.95
CA GLY A 453 4.56 -4.59 -18.99
C GLY A 453 5.95 -3.96 -18.75
N PRO A 454 6.99 -4.81 -18.59
CA PRO A 454 8.29 -4.38 -18.09
C PRO A 454 9.09 -3.53 -19.09
N PHE A 455 8.70 -3.55 -20.37
CA PHE A 455 9.35 -2.81 -21.45
C PHE A 455 8.43 -1.78 -22.12
N GLY A 456 7.23 -1.54 -21.57
CA GLY A 456 6.30 -0.55 -22.12
C GLY A 456 6.90 0.85 -22.09
N LYS A 457 6.70 1.61 -23.18
CA LYS A 457 7.24 2.95 -23.42
C LYS A 457 6.16 3.84 -24.04
N PHE A 458 6.36 5.15 -23.96
CA PHE A 458 5.53 6.09 -24.68
C PHE A 458 6.00 6.26 -26.13
N ASP A 459 5.04 6.44 -27.04
CA ASP A 459 5.30 6.90 -28.40
C ASP A 459 5.60 8.41 -28.36
N ARG A 460 6.82 8.81 -28.74
CA ARG A 460 7.26 10.21 -28.69
C ARG A 460 6.48 11.12 -29.64
N GLY A 461 6.10 10.61 -30.82
CA GLY A 461 5.23 11.35 -31.74
C GLY A 461 3.86 11.59 -31.12
N ALA A 462 3.29 10.57 -30.47
CA ALA A 462 2.03 10.70 -29.74
C ALA A 462 2.13 11.70 -28.58
N LEU A 463 3.25 11.75 -27.85
CA LEU A 463 3.47 12.76 -26.81
C LEU A 463 3.50 14.18 -27.36
N GLN A 464 4.20 14.42 -28.48
CA GLN A 464 4.28 15.73 -29.11
C GLN A 464 2.93 16.17 -29.69
N ARG A 465 2.25 15.28 -30.39
CA ARG A 465 0.89 15.50 -30.91
C ARG A 465 -0.13 15.71 -29.78
N GLY A 466 0.00 14.97 -28.68
CA GLY A 466 -0.84 15.12 -27.50
C GLY A 466 -0.63 16.44 -26.78
N LEU A 467 0.62 16.92 -26.68
CA LEU A 467 0.93 18.27 -26.18
C LEU A 467 0.29 19.34 -27.09
N LYS A 468 0.32 19.16 -28.41
CA LYS A 468 -0.32 20.07 -29.37
C LYS A 468 -1.84 20.12 -29.16
N VAL A 469 -2.51 18.96 -29.06
CA VAL A 469 -3.95 18.88 -28.74
C VAL A 469 -4.26 19.54 -27.40
N TYR A 470 -3.44 19.30 -26.37
CA TYR A 470 -3.61 19.97 -25.08
C TYR A 470 -3.52 21.49 -25.23
N LYS A 471 -2.49 22.02 -25.90
CA LYS A 471 -2.29 23.47 -26.06
C LYS A 471 -3.42 24.14 -26.84
N GLU A 472 -3.86 23.52 -27.94
CA GLU A 472 -4.83 24.12 -28.85
C GLU A 472 -6.29 23.92 -28.42
N VAL A 473 -6.57 22.90 -27.61
CA VAL A 473 -7.94 22.55 -27.20
C VAL A 473 -8.10 22.59 -25.67
N CYS A 474 -7.39 21.73 -24.95
CA CYS A 474 -7.66 21.49 -23.53
C CYS A 474 -7.24 22.64 -22.60
N ALA A 475 -6.17 23.36 -22.95
CA ALA A 475 -5.56 24.41 -22.12
C ALA A 475 -6.46 25.63 -21.91
N SER A 476 -7.54 25.77 -22.71
CA SER A 476 -8.55 26.82 -22.53
C SER A 476 -9.36 26.65 -21.24
N CYS A 477 -9.57 25.41 -20.80
CA CYS A 477 -10.37 25.07 -19.62
C CYS A 477 -9.53 24.43 -18.50
N HIS A 478 -8.42 23.77 -18.84
CA HIS A 478 -7.67 22.94 -17.92
C HIS A 478 -6.22 23.42 -17.73
N GLY A 479 -5.70 23.22 -16.52
CA GLY A 479 -4.28 23.42 -16.21
C GLY A 479 -3.47 22.12 -16.20
N LEU A 480 -2.16 22.27 -16.14
CA LEU A 480 -1.18 21.22 -15.83
C LEU A 480 -0.26 21.69 -14.68
N SER A 481 -0.87 22.10 -13.58
CA SER A 481 -0.24 22.89 -12.50
C SER A 481 0.90 22.16 -11.76
N TYR A 482 1.06 20.84 -11.96
CA TYR A 482 2.13 20.04 -11.37
C TYR A 482 3.24 19.67 -12.36
N VAL A 483 3.15 20.13 -13.62
CA VAL A 483 4.17 19.90 -14.65
C VAL A 483 4.94 21.19 -14.89
N ALA A 484 6.25 21.14 -14.76
CA ALA A 484 7.14 22.23 -15.12
C ALA A 484 7.53 22.15 -16.60
N PHE A 485 7.77 23.29 -17.26
CA PHE A 485 8.14 23.29 -18.68
C PHE A 485 9.44 22.54 -18.94
N ARG A 486 10.38 22.52 -17.97
CA ARG A 486 11.62 21.72 -18.06
C ARG A 486 11.37 20.23 -18.24
N ASN A 487 10.24 19.69 -17.73
CA ASN A 487 9.94 18.26 -17.86
C ASN A 487 9.78 17.85 -19.34
N LEU A 488 9.42 18.79 -20.23
CA LEU A 488 9.33 18.53 -21.67
C LEU A 488 10.67 18.08 -22.29
N ALA A 489 11.79 18.47 -21.68
CA ALA A 489 13.14 18.11 -22.10
C ALA A 489 13.76 16.96 -21.30
N GLU A 490 13.05 16.40 -20.31
CA GLU A 490 13.58 15.32 -19.48
C GLU A 490 13.55 13.96 -20.19
N PRO A 491 14.47 13.04 -19.84
CA PRO A 491 14.44 11.68 -20.36
C PRO A 491 13.10 10.99 -20.05
N GLY A 492 12.48 10.42 -21.08
CA GLY A 492 11.12 9.83 -20.99
C GLY A 492 10.00 10.78 -21.41
N GLY A 493 10.29 12.08 -21.56
CA GLY A 493 9.37 13.10 -22.07
C GLY A 493 9.17 13.10 -23.58
N PRO A 494 8.50 14.14 -24.12
CA PRO A 494 8.22 14.27 -25.55
C PRO A 494 9.46 14.41 -26.45
N GLY A 495 10.65 14.54 -25.87
CA GLY A 495 11.93 14.57 -26.61
C GLY A 495 12.37 15.95 -27.07
N TYR A 496 11.85 17.02 -26.45
CA TYR A 496 12.32 18.38 -26.73
C TYR A 496 13.74 18.60 -26.20
N SER A 497 14.49 19.48 -26.84
CA SER A 497 15.73 20.01 -26.27
C SER A 497 15.43 21.03 -25.18
N VAL A 498 16.41 21.33 -24.33
CA VAL A 498 16.29 22.39 -23.30
C VAL A 498 15.94 23.74 -23.94
N ALA A 499 16.51 24.04 -25.13
CA ALA A 499 16.21 25.26 -25.86
C ALA A 499 14.77 25.29 -26.39
N GLN A 500 14.26 24.15 -26.90
CA GLN A 500 12.86 24.04 -27.33
C GLN A 500 11.88 24.18 -26.15
N ALA A 501 12.18 23.57 -25.01
CA ALA A 501 11.37 23.73 -23.79
C ALA A 501 11.37 25.17 -23.27
N ALA A 502 12.52 25.86 -23.33
CA ALA A 502 12.62 27.28 -22.98
C ALA A 502 11.83 28.18 -23.94
N ALA A 503 11.93 27.93 -25.25
CA ALA A 503 11.14 28.63 -26.25
C ALA A 503 9.64 28.41 -26.02
N PHE A 504 9.22 27.17 -25.77
CA PHE A 504 7.84 26.83 -25.45
C PHE A 504 7.36 27.54 -24.17
N ALA A 505 8.18 27.59 -23.11
CA ALA A 505 7.84 28.30 -21.89
C ALA A 505 7.66 29.82 -22.12
N SER A 506 8.44 30.40 -23.03
CA SER A 506 8.40 31.85 -23.31
C SER A 506 7.11 32.32 -23.98
N ASP A 507 6.34 31.42 -24.60
CA ASP A 507 5.01 31.69 -25.14
C ASP A 507 3.99 32.06 -24.04
N TYR A 508 4.27 31.67 -22.78
CA TYR A 508 3.38 31.92 -21.65
C TYR A 508 3.77 33.19 -20.90
N LYS A 509 2.77 33.92 -20.43
CA LYS A 509 2.94 35.00 -19.45
C LYS A 509 2.76 34.44 -18.05
N VAL A 510 3.77 34.63 -17.21
CA VAL A 510 3.78 34.17 -15.83
C VAL A 510 3.79 35.39 -14.92
N LYS A 511 2.84 35.44 -13.99
CA LYS A 511 2.81 36.44 -12.93
C LYS A 511 3.91 36.14 -11.91
N ASP A 512 4.75 37.13 -11.63
CA ASP A 512 5.92 37.05 -10.76
C ASP A 512 5.98 38.28 -9.83
N GLY A 513 6.86 38.23 -8.83
CA GLY A 513 7.06 39.27 -7.83
C GLY A 513 6.65 38.87 -6.41
N PRO A 514 6.48 39.84 -5.50
CA PRO A 514 6.53 41.28 -5.76
C PRO A 514 7.93 41.78 -6.16
N ASN A 515 8.00 42.86 -6.94
CA ASN A 515 9.24 43.62 -7.15
C ASN A 515 9.59 44.45 -5.89
N ASP A 516 10.69 45.22 -5.93
CA ASP A 516 11.13 46.04 -4.79
C ASP A 516 10.10 47.11 -4.34
N ALA A 517 9.12 47.43 -5.20
CA ALA A 517 8.01 48.34 -4.89
C ALA A 517 6.76 47.62 -4.32
N GLY A 518 6.77 46.29 -4.22
CA GLY A 518 5.62 45.51 -3.77
C GLY A 518 4.67 45.08 -4.90
N ASP A 519 4.95 45.43 -6.15
CA ASP A 519 4.06 45.17 -7.28
C ASP A 519 4.33 43.80 -7.91
N MET A 520 3.25 43.08 -8.20
CA MET A 520 3.32 41.88 -9.05
C MET A 520 3.44 42.31 -10.52
N PHE A 521 4.25 41.61 -11.29
CA PHE A 521 4.46 41.90 -12.72
C PHE A 521 4.32 40.63 -13.56
N GLU A 522 4.20 40.78 -14.88
CA GLU A 522 4.23 39.65 -15.80
C GLU A 522 5.58 39.55 -16.50
N ARG A 523 6.05 38.31 -16.65
CA ARG A 523 7.23 38.00 -17.46
C ARG A 523 6.96 36.82 -18.38
N ALA A 524 7.82 36.67 -19.38
CA ALA A 524 7.86 35.43 -20.15
C ALA A 524 8.16 34.24 -19.21
N GLY A 525 7.50 33.11 -19.48
CA GLY A 525 7.77 31.86 -18.79
C GLY A 525 9.20 31.38 -19.03
N ARG A 526 9.71 30.65 -18.04
CA ARG A 526 11.04 30.04 -18.01
C ARG A 526 10.86 28.53 -17.80
N PRO A 527 11.88 27.71 -18.13
CA PRO A 527 11.79 26.25 -17.93
C PRO A 527 11.41 25.81 -16.50
N ALA A 528 11.73 26.60 -15.48
CA ALA A 528 11.41 26.27 -14.09
C ALA A 528 9.95 26.58 -13.70
N ASP A 529 9.21 27.33 -14.52
CA ASP A 529 7.81 27.61 -14.27
C ASP A 529 6.93 26.42 -14.63
N TYR A 530 5.71 26.43 -14.08
CA TYR A 530 4.70 25.42 -14.29
C TYR A 530 3.72 25.86 -15.36
N PHE A 531 3.09 24.89 -16.02
CA PHE A 531 1.96 25.19 -16.90
C PHE A 531 0.86 25.91 -16.08
N PRO A 532 0.44 27.11 -16.50
CA PRO A 532 -0.51 27.89 -15.73
C PRO A 532 -1.91 27.29 -15.81
N SER A 533 -2.71 27.56 -14.77
CA SER A 533 -4.16 27.43 -14.86
C SER A 533 -4.72 28.55 -15.76
N PRO A 534 -5.69 28.28 -16.64
CA PRO A 534 -6.36 29.33 -17.42
C PRO A 534 -7.19 30.28 -16.56
N PHE A 535 -7.48 29.89 -15.31
CA PHE A 535 -8.27 30.70 -14.37
C PHE A 535 -7.45 31.06 -13.11
N PRO A 536 -7.64 32.26 -12.56
CA PRO A 536 -6.92 32.72 -11.36
C PRO A 536 -7.36 32.02 -10.06
N ASN A 537 -8.58 31.48 -10.03
CA ASN A 537 -9.14 30.73 -8.90
C ASN A 537 -10.31 29.84 -9.36
N GLU A 538 -10.78 28.98 -8.46
CA GLU A 538 -11.87 28.03 -8.73
C GLU A 538 -13.20 28.74 -9.06
N GLN A 539 -13.50 29.87 -8.42
CA GLN A 539 -14.75 30.61 -8.66
C GLN A 539 -14.79 31.18 -10.08
N ALA A 540 -13.68 31.74 -10.56
CA ALA A 540 -13.55 32.18 -11.94
C ALA A 540 -13.69 31.02 -12.93
N ALA A 541 -13.09 29.86 -12.60
CA ALA A 541 -13.22 28.65 -13.41
C ALA A 541 -14.69 28.18 -13.49
N ARG A 542 -15.40 28.16 -12.36
CA ARG A 542 -16.84 27.81 -12.30
C ARG A 542 -17.70 28.78 -13.09
N ALA A 543 -17.45 30.08 -12.97
CA ALA A 543 -18.18 31.10 -13.71
C ALA A 543 -18.03 30.91 -15.23
N ALA A 544 -16.83 30.57 -15.70
CA ALA A 544 -16.57 30.33 -17.12
C ALA A 544 -17.12 28.98 -17.64
N ASN A 545 -17.35 27.99 -16.77
CA ASN A 545 -17.69 26.62 -17.16
C ASN A 545 -19.03 26.14 -16.57
N GLY A 546 -20.08 26.97 -16.63
CA GLY A 546 -21.45 26.55 -16.28
C GLY A 546 -21.62 26.08 -14.82
N GLY A 547 -20.85 26.67 -13.91
CA GLY A 547 -20.83 26.36 -12.47
C GLY A 547 -19.93 25.17 -12.08
N ALA A 548 -19.28 24.50 -13.05
CA ALA A 548 -18.35 23.42 -12.79
C ALA A 548 -16.89 23.93 -12.77
N ALA A 549 -16.09 23.44 -11.82
CA ALA A 549 -14.65 23.68 -11.84
C ALA A 549 -13.98 22.57 -12.66
N PRO A 550 -13.31 22.87 -13.78
CA PRO A 550 -12.55 21.88 -14.51
C PRO A 550 -11.42 21.30 -13.64
N PRO A 551 -11.15 19.99 -13.70
CA PRO A 551 -10.01 19.41 -12.99
C PRO A 551 -8.68 19.84 -13.63
N ASP A 552 -7.62 19.87 -12.83
CA ASP A 552 -6.25 19.87 -13.34
C ASP A 552 -5.95 18.53 -14.02
N LEU A 553 -5.31 18.55 -15.18
CA LEU A 553 -5.10 17.35 -15.98
C LEU A 553 -3.76 16.65 -15.69
N SER A 554 -2.92 17.21 -14.80
CA SER A 554 -1.58 16.68 -14.51
C SER A 554 -1.61 15.24 -13.96
N LEU A 555 -2.74 14.83 -13.35
CA LEU A 555 -2.92 13.54 -12.70
C LEU A 555 -4.18 12.81 -13.16
N ILE A 556 -4.87 13.30 -14.19
CA ILE A 556 -6.21 12.80 -14.54
C ILE A 556 -6.24 11.30 -14.86
N THR A 557 -5.17 10.78 -15.47
CA THR A 557 -4.99 9.36 -15.81
C THR A 557 -4.67 8.47 -14.60
N LYS A 558 -4.38 9.06 -13.44
CA LYS A 558 -4.28 8.37 -12.14
C LYS A 558 -5.49 8.59 -11.25
N ALA A 559 -6.12 9.76 -11.37
CA ALA A 559 -7.25 10.21 -10.58
C ALA A 559 -8.61 9.70 -11.10
N ARG A 560 -8.63 9.09 -12.29
CA ARG A 560 -9.78 8.41 -12.87
C ARG A 560 -9.45 6.94 -13.09
N SER A 561 -10.42 6.09 -12.85
CA SER A 561 -10.29 4.64 -12.98
C SER A 561 -11.67 4.01 -13.12
N TYR A 562 -11.70 2.72 -13.48
CA TYR A 562 -12.91 1.90 -13.49
C TYR A 562 -12.55 0.48 -13.04
N LYS A 563 -13.55 -0.26 -12.56
CA LYS A 563 -13.37 -1.67 -12.17
C LYS A 563 -13.56 -2.57 -13.38
N ARG A 564 -12.55 -3.40 -13.70
CA ARG A 564 -12.63 -4.41 -14.78
C ARG A 564 -13.43 -5.67 -14.40
N GLY A 565 -13.80 -5.81 -13.13
CA GLY A 565 -14.53 -6.97 -12.61
C GLY A 565 -13.65 -8.21 -12.37
N PHE A 566 -14.23 -9.25 -11.79
CA PHE A 566 -13.55 -10.53 -11.54
C PHE A 566 -13.47 -11.37 -12.84
N PRO A 567 -12.37 -12.11 -13.11
CA PRO A 567 -11.14 -12.29 -12.33
C PRO A 567 -9.95 -11.41 -12.79
N TRP A 568 -10.20 -10.26 -13.46
CA TRP A 568 -9.16 -9.50 -14.16
C TRP A 568 -7.97 -9.08 -13.29
N PHE A 569 -8.17 -8.84 -12.00
CA PHE A 569 -7.09 -8.49 -11.07
C PHE A 569 -5.92 -9.51 -11.07
N ILE A 570 -6.20 -10.80 -11.33
CA ILE A 570 -5.16 -11.84 -11.41
C ILE A 570 -4.31 -11.62 -12.67
N PHE A 571 -4.96 -11.38 -13.80
CA PHE A 571 -4.27 -11.12 -15.06
C PHE A 571 -3.49 -9.81 -14.98
N ASP A 572 -4.11 -8.76 -14.45
CA ASP A 572 -3.51 -7.43 -14.28
C ASP A 572 -2.22 -7.50 -13.44
N PHE A 573 -2.18 -8.35 -12.42
CA PHE A 573 -0.97 -8.58 -11.63
C PHE A 573 0.21 -9.10 -12.47
N PHE A 574 -0.03 -10.03 -13.40
CA PHE A 574 1.03 -10.63 -14.22
C PHE A 574 1.32 -9.86 -15.50
N THR A 575 0.32 -9.23 -16.10
CA THR A 575 0.47 -8.35 -17.28
C THR A 575 0.96 -6.95 -16.91
N GLN A 576 0.96 -6.64 -15.61
CA GLN A 576 1.28 -5.32 -15.06
C GLN A 576 0.34 -4.22 -15.54
N PHE A 577 -0.90 -4.58 -15.85
CA PHE A 577 -1.88 -3.66 -16.39
C PHE A 577 -2.34 -2.65 -15.32
N GLN A 578 -2.15 -1.37 -15.61
CA GLN A 578 -2.57 -0.25 -14.75
C GLN A 578 -3.16 0.91 -15.57
N GLU A 579 -3.79 0.60 -16.70
CA GLU A 579 -4.20 1.58 -17.70
C GLU A 579 -5.68 1.94 -17.61
N GLN A 580 -6.33 1.63 -16.48
CA GLN A 580 -7.74 1.92 -16.26
C GLN A 580 -8.05 3.42 -16.45
N GLY A 581 -7.16 4.31 -16.00
CA GLY A 581 -7.32 5.74 -16.18
C GLY A 581 -7.18 6.23 -17.63
N PRO A 582 -6.10 5.89 -18.36
CA PRO A 582 -6.01 6.20 -19.79
C PRO A 582 -7.12 5.59 -20.63
N ASP A 583 -7.54 4.36 -20.35
CA ASP A 583 -8.73 3.76 -20.95
C ASP A 583 -9.97 4.62 -20.70
N TYR A 584 -10.18 5.04 -19.46
CA TYR A 584 -11.29 5.92 -19.09
C TYR A 584 -11.22 7.28 -19.80
N VAL A 585 -10.06 7.95 -19.81
CA VAL A 585 -9.89 9.28 -20.44
C VAL A 585 -10.10 9.19 -21.95
N SER A 586 -9.51 8.19 -22.60
CA SER A 586 -9.68 7.93 -24.04
C SER A 586 -11.14 7.66 -24.39
N ALA A 587 -11.84 6.85 -23.60
CA ALA A 587 -13.25 6.55 -23.78
C ALA A 587 -14.12 7.80 -23.56
N LEU A 588 -13.85 8.59 -22.51
CA LEU A 588 -14.57 9.82 -22.19
C LEU A 588 -14.53 10.81 -23.36
N LEU A 589 -13.35 11.02 -23.96
CA LEU A 589 -13.18 11.95 -25.09
C LEU A 589 -13.93 11.51 -26.34
N GLN A 590 -14.15 10.21 -26.52
CA GLN A 590 -14.88 9.62 -27.65
C GLN A 590 -16.37 9.40 -27.36
N GLY A 591 -16.79 9.48 -26.09
CA GLY A 591 -18.12 9.08 -25.63
C GLY A 591 -19.22 10.13 -25.75
N PHE A 592 -18.94 11.25 -26.41
CA PHE A 592 -19.94 12.30 -26.65
C PHE A 592 -20.85 11.93 -27.83
N GLU A 593 -22.15 11.78 -27.55
CA GLU A 593 -23.16 11.46 -28.55
C GLU A 593 -24.19 12.59 -28.64
N ASP A 594 -24.60 12.95 -29.86
CA ASP A 594 -25.54 14.04 -30.09
C ASP A 594 -26.99 13.65 -29.74
N LYS A 595 -27.29 12.34 -29.71
CA LYS A 595 -28.60 11.79 -29.37
C LYS A 595 -28.56 11.19 -27.97
N VAL A 596 -29.35 11.75 -27.06
CA VAL A 596 -29.56 11.19 -25.72
C VAL A 596 -30.44 9.93 -25.85
N PRO A 597 -30.02 8.77 -25.30
CA PRO A 597 -30.84 7.56 -25.30
C PRO A 597 -32.20 7.76 -24.63
N GLU A 598 -33.21 7.02 -25.09
CA GLU A 598 -34.55 7.07 -24.51
C GLU A 598 -34.52 6.75 -23.00
N GLY A 599 -35.19 7.56 -22.19
CA GLY A 599 -35.25 7.41 -20.74
C GLY A 599 -34.10 8.05 -19.95
N VAL A 600 -33.09 8.63 -20.61
CA VAL A 600 -32.02 9.37 -19.95
C VAL A 600 -32.34 10.87 -19.94
N THR A 601 -32.45 11.45 -18.74
CA THR A 601 -32.62 12.91 -18.56
C THR A 601 -31.28 13.56 -18.26
N ILE A 602 -30.87 14.51 -19.09
CA ILE A 602 -29.64 15.30 -18.88
C ILE A 602 -29.99 16.62 -18.18
N PRO A 603 -29.38 16.93 -17.03
CA PRO A 603 -29.56 18.21 -16.35
C PRO A 603 -29.20 19.38 -17.27
N GLU A 604 -29.88 20.51 -17.08
CA GLU A 604 -29.61 21.74 -17.83
C GLU A 604 -28.12 22.14 -17.75
N GLY A 605 -27.55 22.53 -18.90
CA GLY A 605 -26.13 22.88 -19.02
C GLY A 605 -25.16 21.69 -18.97
N SER A 606 -25.66 20.45 -19.00
CA SER A 606 -24.85 19.24 -19.10
C SER A 606 -24.98 18.60 -20.49
N TYR A 607 -24.03 17.73 -20.83
CA TYR A 607 -23.94 17.01 -22.09
C TYR A 607 -24.01 15.51 -21.84
N TYR A 608 -24.61 14.77 -22.77
CA TYR A 608 -24.61 13.32 -22.68
C TYR A 608 -23.22 12.77 -23.01
N ASN A 609 -22.70 11.95 -22.12
CA ASN A 609 -21.49 11.18 -22.36
C ASN A 609 -21.68 9.74 -21.89
N LYS A 610 -21.45 8.79 -22.79
CA LYS A 610 -21.66 7.37 -22.55
C LYS A 610 -20.87 6.82 -21.36
N TYR A 611 -19.64 7.29 -21.14
CA TYR A 611 -18.71 6.72 -20.16
C TYR A 611 -18.55 7.59 -18.90
N PHE A 612 -19.19 8.77 -18.84
CA PHE A 612 -19.17 9.59 -17.64
C PHE A 612 -20.14 9.03 -16.60
N PRO A 613 -19.78 8.97 -15.30
CA PRO A 613 -20.69 8.56 -14.24
C PRO A 613 -22.01 9.34 -14.28
N GLY A 614 -23.14 8.63 -14.34
CA GLY A 614 -24.48 9.22 -14.48
C GLY A 614 -24.78 9.85 -15.86
N HIS A 615 -23.93 9.63 -16.86
CA HIS A 615 -24.06 10.08 -18.25
C HIS A 615 -24.17 11.59 -18.50
N ALA A 616 -24.13 12.42 -17.46
CA ALA A 616 -24.29 13.87 -17.55
C ALA A 616 -23.00 14.58 -17.15
N ILE A 617 -22.30 15.16 -18.12
CA ILE A 617 -21.05 15.89 -17.89
C ILE A 617 -21.22 17.39 -18.15
N LYS A 618 -20.67 18.24 -17.28
CA LYS A 618 -20.63 19.70 -17.46
C LYS A 618 -19.46 20.18 -18.34
N MET A 619 -19.10 19.37 -19.34
CA MET A 619 -18.04 19.65 -20.30
C MET A 619 -18.62 19.45 -21.71
N PRO A 620 -18.59 20.45 -22.60
CA PRO A 620 -19.00 20.26 -23.99
C PRO A 620 -18.05 19.29 -24.71
N LYS A 621 -18.47 18.75 -25.85
CA LYS A 621 -17.62 17.89 -26.70
C LYS A 621 -16.33 18.65 -27.07
N PRO A 622 -15.14 18.21 -26.60
CA PRO A 622 -13.93 19.00 -26.75
C PRO A 622 -13.24 18.80 -28.10
N LEU A 623 -13.45 17.64 -28.74
CA LEU A 623 -12.72 17.21 -29.94
C LEU A 623 -13.67 16.97 -31.12
N SER A 624 -13.28 17.44 -32.30
CA SER A 624 -13.93 17.21 -33.59
C SER A 624 -12.90 16.85 -34.66
N ASP A 625 -13.29 16.08 -35.68
CA ASP A 625 -12.39 15.71 -36.78
C ASP A 625 -11.88 16.97 -37.51
N GLY A 626 -10.59 16.97 -37.86
CA GLY A 626 -9.93 18.10 -38.53
C GLY A 626 -9.61 19.31 -37.66
N GLN A 627 -9.91 19.29 -36.36
CA GLN A 627 -9.75 20.45 -35.46
C GLN A 627 -8.28 20.85 -35.22
N VAL A 628 -7.36 19.88 -35.10
CA VAL A 628 -5.93 20.10 -34.86
C VAL A 628 -5.13 19.50 -36.02
N THR A 629 -4.24 20.27 -36.64
CA THR A 629 -3.40 19.77 -37.73
C THR A 629 -2.12 19.14 -37.21
N TYR A 630 -1.70 18.02 -37.81
CA TYR A 630 -0.45 17.36 -37.47
C TYR A 630 0.59 17.50 -38.58
N ASP A 631 1.79 17.91 -38.20
CA ASP A 631 2.88 18.22 -39.13
C ASP A 631 3.53 16.93 -39.69
N ASP A 632 3.26 15.79 -39.07
CA ASP A 632 3.78 14.46 -39.45
C ASP A 632 2.81 13.64 -40.32
N GLY A 633 1.67 14.21 -40.72
CA GLY A 633 0.66 13.54 -41.55
C GLY A 633 -0.19 12.50 -40.81
N SER A 634 -0.13 12.44 -39.48
CA SER A 634 -1.00 11.56 -38.68
C SER A 634 -2.49 11.89 -38.87
N PRO A 635 -3.40 10.90 -38.72
CA PRO A 635 -4.84 11.13 -38.91
C PRO A 635 -5.40 12.24 -38.01
N THR A 636 -6.16 13.15 -38.60
CA THR A 636 -6.82 14.27 -37.89
C THR A 636 -8.22 13.88 -37.45
N THR A 637 -8.32 12.82 -36.64
CA THR A 637 -9.61 12.26 -36.18
C THR A 637 -9.73 12.31 -34.66
N VAL A 638 -10.95 12.34 -34.13
CA VAL A 638 -11.22 12.29 -32.68
C VAL A 638 -10.55 11.09 -32.02
N ALA A 639 -10.54 9.92 -32.68
CA ALA A 639 -9.87 8.73 -32.15
C ALA A 639 -8.35 8.92 -32.01
N GLN A 640 -7.71 9.53 -33.02
CA GLN A 640 -6.28 9.82 -33.00
C GLN A 640 -5.95 10.92 -31.97
N TYR A 641 -6.73 12.00 -31.93
CA TYR A 641 -6.60 13.06 -30.93
C TYR A 641 -6.73 12.51 -29.50
N SER A 642 -7.73 11.66 -29.27
CA SER A 642 -7.98 11.04 -27.97
C SER A 642 -6.81 10.15 -27.54
N LYS A 643 -6.27 9.33 -28.46
CA LYS A 643 -5.06 8.53 -28.19
C LYS A 643 -3.87 9.42 -27.82
N ASP A 644 -3.58 10.43 -28.64
CA ASP A 644 -2.37 11.25 -28.48
C ASP A 644 -2.44 12.10 -27.20
N VAL A 645 -3.55 12.80 -26.96
CA VAL A 645 -3.72 13.60 -25.73
C VAL A 645 -3.75 12.73 -24.49
N THR A 646 -4.39 11.55 -24.53
CA THR A 646 -4.38 10.62 -23.40
C THR A 646 -2.98 10.07 -23.13
N THR A 647 -2.20 9.77 -24.18
CA THR A 647 -0.80 9.34 -24.05
C THR A 647 0.03 10.43 -23.38
N PHE A 648 -0.14 11.69 -23.80
CA PHE A 648 0.50 12.85 -23.18
C PHE A 648 0.08 13.02 -21.71
N LEU A 649 -1.21 12.91 -21.39
CA LEU A 649 -1.73 13.01 -20.03
C LEU A 649 -1.36 11.82 -19.13
N MET A 650 -1.04 10.66 -19.72
CA MET A 650 -0.44 9.56 -18.96
C MET A 650 1.01 9.87 -18.63
N TRP A 651 1.75 10.47 -19.56
CA TRP A 651 3.11 10.91 -19.30
C TRP A 651 3.16 12.04 -18.25
N THR A 652 2.25 13.02 -18.27
CA THR A 652 2.22 14.07 -17.23
C THR A 652 1.98 13.51 -15.82
N ALA A 653 1.20 12.43 -15.72
CA ALA A 653 0.92 11.74 -14.47
C ALA A 653 2.06 10.79 -14.03
N GLU A 654 2.81 10.20 -14.97
CA GLU A 654 3.98 9.35 -14.72
C GLU A 654 5.19 9.68 -15.61
N PRO A 655 5.83 10.85 -15.44
CA PRO A 655 6.90 11.28 -16.35
C PRO A 655 8.13 10.37 -16.29
N HIS A 656 8.33 9.68 -15.15
CA HIS A 656 9.44 8.76 -14.92
C HIS A 656 9.09 7.28 -15.15
N MET A 657 7.96 6.93 -15.78
CA MET A 657 7.55 5.53 -15.97
C MET A 657 8.63 4.68 -16.67
N GLU A 658 9.23 5.19 -17.74
CA GLU A 658 10.26 4.46 -18.48
C GLU A 658 11.55 4.30 -17.66
N ALA A 659 11.96 5.36 -16.94
CA ALA A 659 13.13 5.31 -16.05
C ALA A 659 12.91 4.31 -14.91
N ARG A 660 11.71 4.32 -14.31
CA ARG A 660 11.25 3.37 -13.29
C ARG A 660 11.38 1.94 -13.78
N LYS A 661 10.83 1.62 -14.95
CA LYS A 661 10.89 0.26 -15.52
C LYS A 661 12.31 -0.20 -15.85
N ARG A 662 13.13 0.70 -16.41
CA ARG A 662 14.54 0.43 -16.73
C ARG A 662 15.34 0.11 -15.47
N LEU A 663 15.22 0.95 -14.43
CA LEU A 663 15.89 0.71 -13.15
C LEU A 663 15.36 -0.57 -12.50
N GLY A 664 14.04 -0.80 -12.57
CA GLY A 664 13.41 -2.03 -12.10
C GLY A 664 14.04 -3.28 -12.71
N PHE A 665 14.24 -3.31 -14.03
CA PHE A 665 14.88 -4.45 -14.69
C PHE A 665 16.29 -4.72 -14.14
N GLN A 666 17.10 -3.67 -13.95
CA GLN A 666 18.44 -3.79 -13.37
C GLN A 666 18.41 -4.33 -11.93
N VAL A 667 17.50 -3.80 -11.11
CA VAL A 667 17.31 -4.24 -9.72
C VAL A 667 16.85 -5.70 -9.66
N PHE A 668 15.92 -6.10 -10.54
CA PHE A 668 15.45 -7.48 -10.63
C PHE A 668 16.57 -8.46 -10.97
N VAL A 669 17.37 -8.16 -12.00
CA VAL A 669 18.53 -9.00 -12.36
C VAL A 669 19.49 -9.13 -11.18
N PHE A 670 19.82 -8.02 -10.51
CA PHE A 670 20.66 -8.04 -9.32
C PHE A 670 20.06 -8.91 -8.20
N LEU A 671 18.79 -8.71 -7.86
CA LEU A 671 18.13 -9.44 -6.77
C LEU A 671 17.99 -10.93 -7.07
N ILE A 672 17.79 -11.34 -8.33
CA ILE A 672 17.76 -12.75 -8.73
C ILE A 672 19.14 -13.38 -8.53
N LEU A 673 20.20 -12.74 -9.01
CA LEU A 673 21.58 -13.23 -8.83
C LEU A 673 21.97 -13.27 -7.35
N PHE A 674 21.62 -12.24 -6.58
CA PHE A 674 21.88 -12.15 -5.16
C PHE A 674 21.11 -13.23 -4.37
N ALA A 675 19.82 -13.44 -4.66
CA ALA A 675 19.03 -14.51 -4.05
C ALA A 675 19.60 -15.89 -4.39
N GLY A 676 20.06 -16.10 -5.63
CA GLY A 676 20.76 -17.31 -6.04
C GLY A 676 22.04 -17.55 -5.24
N LEU A 677 22.89 -16.53 -5.11
CA LEU A 677 24.11 -16.59 -4.29
C LEU A 677 23.80 -16.91 -2.83
N MET A 678 22.81 -16.23 -2.23
CA MET A 678 22.38 -16.47 -0.86
C MET A 678 21.82 -17.89 -0.69
N TYR A 679 21.08 -18.41 -1.67
CA TYR A 679 20.58 -19.79 -1.65
C TYR A 679 21.72 -20.82 -1.63
N PHE A 680 22.71 -20.70 -2.52
CA PHE A 680 23.84 -21.63 -2.55
C PHE A 680 24.72 -21.51 -1.31
N THR A 681 24.94 -20.28 -0.82
CA THR A 681 25.67 -20.04 0.42
C THR A 681 24.96 -20.66 1.61
N LYS A 682 23.64 -20.48 1.71
CA LYS A 682 22.79 -21.14 2.71
C LYS A 682 22.92 -22.65 2.63
N LYS A 683 22.83 -23.24 1.43
CA LYS A 683 22.95 -24.69 1.24
C LYS A 683 24.30 -25.19 1.76
N LYS A 684 25.40 -24.49 1.48
CA LYS A 684 26.74 -24.83 1.96
C LYS A 684 26.85 -24.73 3.48
N VAL A 685 26.37 -23.63 4.08
CA VAL A 685 26.41 -23.39 5.54
C VAL A 685 25.60 -24.44 6.30
N TRP A 686 24.42 -24.79 5.80
CA TRP A 686 23.51 -25.71 6.49
C TRP A 686 23.79 -27.19 6.21
N ALA A 687 24.73 -27.52 5.32
CA ALA A 687 25.05 -28.91 4.93
C ALA A 687 25.65 -29.75 6.06
N SER A 688 26.28 -29.13 7.05
CA SER A 688 26.84 -29.82 8.22
C SER A 688 25.89 -29.86 9.42
N SER A 689 24.75 -29.16 9.35
CA SER A 689 23.78 -29.03 10.46
C SER A 689 22.57 -29.98 10.36
N HIS A 690 22.37 -30.56 9.19
CA HIS A 690 21.37 -31.59 8.85
C HIS A 690 22.11 -32.85 8.40
#